data_AF-A0A1P8BBS3-F1
#
_entry.id   AF-A0A1P8BBS3-F1
#
_cell.length_a   1.000
_cell.length_b   1.000
_cell.length_c   1.000
_cell.angle_alpha   90.00
_cell.angle_beta   90.00
_cell.angle_gamma   90.00
#
_symmetry.space_group_name_H-M   'P 1'
#
loop_
_entity.id
_entity.type
_entity.pdbx_description
1 polymer ?
#
loop_
_entity_poly.entity_id
_entity_poly.type
_entity_poly.pdbx_seq_one_letter_code
_entity_poly.pdbx_strand_id
1 'polypeptide(L)'
;MVGLEAHLTKLDSFLCLESDDVKMIGIWGPAGIGKTTIARALFNQLSTGFRLSCFMGTIDVNDYDSKLCLQNKLLSKILNQKDMKIHHLGAIEEWLHNQRVLIVLDDVDDLEQLEVLAKESSWFGHGSRIIVSLNDRKILKAHGINDIYDVDFPSEEEALEILCLSAFKQNSPQDGFEEVAKRVVELCGKLPLGLRVVGSSFYGESEDEWRIQLYGIETNLDRKIENVLRVGYDKLSERHQSLFLHIACFFNHKSVDYVTTMLADSTLDVENGLKTLAAKSLVSTNGWITMHCLLQQLGRQVVVQQGDPGKRQFLVEAKEIRDVLANETGTESVIGISFDISKIETLSISKRAFNRMRNLKFLNFYNGSVSLLEDMEYLPRLRLLYWGSYPRKSLPLTFKPECLVELYMGFSKLEKLWGGIQPLTNLKKINLGYSSNLKEIPNLSKATNLKTLTLTGCESLVEIPSSIWNLQKLEMLYASGCIKLQVIPTNINLASLEEVNMSNCSRLRSFPDISSNIKRLYVAGTMIKEFPASIVGHWCRLDFLQIGSRSLKRLTHVPESVTHLDLRNSDIKMIPDCVIGLPHLVSLLVENCTKLVSIQGHSPSLVTLFADHCISLKSVCCSFHGPISKLMFYNCLKLDKESKRGIIQQSGNKSICLPGCEEAYSTFSRFKACLLLSPIKNFAFNKINCFLRSKGVEISRTTESIYPFVSGGSLSEHLFIFCGDLFPEENRSLMDVTPNEILFDFSSSDVEIVECGVKIFLSSGIEVGYCETGGNRNHHIDGEAEAFKVTQVENSKHTGHWSWLRKLRLGKKKMKNNKTELSSRPVSGFSDLTRGIFIRYQEPEAVELTKDERITDLSSLLCIGSLVVCFFLSVFFGQPLVVSVLLLFSCFFLQMQ
;
A
#
# COMPACT_ATOMS: atom_id res chain seq x y z
N MET A 1 11.55 -23.74 -19.41
CA MET A 1 11.27 -23.84 -17.96
C MET A 1 11.95 -22.63 -17.33
N VAL A 2 11.23 -21.87 -16.53
CA VAL A 2 11.68 -20.56 -15.99
C VAL A 2 11.82 -20.69 -14.47
N GLY A 3 12.82 -20.03 -13.86
CA GLY A 3 12.97 -19.94 -12.40
C GLY A 3 13.32 -21.25 -11.67
N LEU A 4 13.56 -22.34 -12.42
CA LEU A 4 13.73 -23.68 -11.83
C LEU A 4 15.00 -23.83 -10.99
N GLU A 5 16.08 -23.15 -11.37
CA GLU A 5 17.37 -23.18 -10.67
C GLU A 5 17.24 -22.70 -9.22
N ALA A 6 16.41 -21.69 -8.96
CA ALA A 6 16.15 -21.20 -7.60
C ALA A 6 15.47 -22.28 -6.73
N HIS A 7 14.52 -23.02 -7.30
CA HIS A 7 13.86 -24.13 -6.59
C HIS A 7 14.82 -25.30 -6.34
N LEU A 8 15.65 -25.66 -7.32
CA LEU A 8 16.63 -26.74 -7.20
C LEU A 8 17.69 -26.39 -6.15
N THR A 9 18.22 -25.17 -6.17
CA THR A 9 19.19 -24.69 -5.17
C THR A 9 18.61 -24.74 -3.75
N LYS A 10 17.35 -24.34 -3.57
CA LYS A 10 16.66 -24.46 -2.28
C LYS A 10 16.53 -25.93 -1.87
N LEU A 11 16.09 -26.82 -2.76
CA LEU A 11 15.91 -28.25 -2.49
C LEU A 11 17.21 -28.99 -2.20
N ASP A 12 18.33 -28.60 -2.82
CA ASP A 12 19.66 -29.17 -2.56
C ASP A 12 20.05 -29.01 -1.09
N SER A 13 19.66 -27.90 -0.45
CA SER A 13 19.89 -27.70 0.98
C SER A 13 19.11 -28.69 1.87
N PHE A 14 17.90 -29.08 1.48
CA PHE A 14 17.11 -30.10 2.21
C PHE A 14 17.67 -31.51 2.02
N LEU A 15 18.16 -31.79 0.81
CA LEU A 15 18.69 -33.10 0.44
C LEU A 15 19.94 -33.47 1.24
N CYS A 16 20.81 -32.51 1.57
CA CYS A 16 22.06 -32.76 2.32
C CYS A 16 22.82 -34.00 1.78
N LEU A 17 23.17 -34.02 0.49
CA LEU A 17 23.74 -35.21 -0.18
C LEU A 17 25.05 -35.72 0.43
N GLU A 18 25.72 -34.90 1.25
CA GLU A 18 26.93 -35.23 1.99
C GLU A 18 26.68 -36.11 3.24
N SER A 19 25.44 -36.19 3.73
CA SER A 19 25.08 -37.07 4.85
C SER A 19 24.72 -38.48 4.36
N ASP A 20 25.19 -39.50 5.09
CA ASP A 20 24.84 -40.91 4.90
C ASP A 20 23.49 -41.30 5.52
N ASP A 21 22.74 -40.35 6.09
CA ASP A 21 21.40 -40.60 6.60
C ASP A 21 20.40 -40.87 5.46
N VAL A 22 19.32 -41.60 5.76
CA VAL A 22 18.16 -41.71 4.88
C VAL A 22 17.24 -40.53 5.13
N LYS A 23 16.97 -39.74 4.07
CA LYS A 23 16.09 -38.57 4.17
C LYS A 23 14.83 -38.72 3.34
N MET A 24 13.71 -38.32 3.94
CA MET A 24 12.41 -38.18 3.28
C MET A 24 12.04 -36.70 3.24
N ILE A 25 11.69 -36.20 2.05
CA ILE A 25 11.43 -34.77 1.81
C ILE A 25 10.07 -34.62 1.15
N GLY A 26 9.24 -33.74 1.70
CA GLY A 26 7.93 -33.41 1.14
C GLY A 26 7.99 -32.16 0.27
N ILE A 27 7.51 -32.23 -0.97
CA ILE A 27 7.25 -31.08 -1.84
C ILE A 27 5.75 -30.77 -1.77
N TRP A 28 5.40 -29.62 -1.21
CA TRP A 28 4.03 -29.21 -0.96
C TRP A 28 3.70 -27.89 -1.66
N GLY A 29 2.44 -27.72 -2.08
CA GLY A 29 1.97 -26.49 -2.72
C GLY A 29 0.68 -26.69 -3.51
N PRO A 30 0.07 -25.62 -4.03
CA PRO A 30 -1.22 -25.69 -4.71
C PRO A 30 -1.18 -26.50 -6.02
N ALA A 31 -2.35 -26.98 -6.46
CA ALA A 31 -2.50 -27.67 -7.73
C ALA A 31 -2.08 -26.76 -8.89
N GLY A 32 -1.28 -27.27 -9.83
CA GLY A 32 -0.79 -26.50 -10.98
C GLY A 32 0.43 -25.59 -10.72
N ILE A 33 0.99 -25.56 -9.51
CA ILE A 33 2.18 -24.74 -9.18
C ILE A 33 3.48 -25.25 -9.82
N GLY A 34 3.54 -26.53 -10.20
CA GLY A 34 4.71 -27.13 -10.85
C GLY A 34 5.49 -28.14 -10.01
N LYS A 35 4.91 -28.69 -8.92
CA LYS A 35 5.53 -29.74 -8.09
C LYS A 35 6.13 -30.89 -8.89
N THR A 36 5.35 -31.51 -9.78
CA THR A 36 5.82 -32.58 -10.69
C THR A 36 6.99 -32.15 -11.57
N THR A 37 6.98 -30.90 -12.06
CA THR A 37 8.06 -30.36 -12.89
C THR A 37 9.35 -30.21 -12.08
N ILE A 38 9.25 -29.67 -10.87
CA ILE A 38 10.38 -29.51 -9.95
C ILE A 38 10.95 -30.88 -9.56
N ALA A 39 10.08 -31.81 -9.14
CA ALA A 39 10.47 -33.16 -8.75
C ALA A 39 11.15 -33.92 -9.90
N ARG A 40 10.67 -33.76 -11.14
CA ARG A 40 11.27 -34.38 -12.32
C ARG A 40 12.61 -33.79 -12.69
N ALA A 41 12.77 -32.47 -12.59
CA ALA A 41 14.05 -31.82 -12.85
C ALA A 41 15.10 -32.24 -11.83
N LEU A 42 14.71 -32.28 -10.55
CA LEU A 42 15.54 -32.76 -9.46
C LEU A 42 15.95 -34.23 -9.67
N PHE A 43 15.00 -35.08 -10.05
CA PHE A 43 15.28 -36.48 -10.39
C PHE A 43 16.31 -36.62 -11.51
N ASN A 44 16.13 -35.87 -12.60
CA ASN A 44 17.05 -35.92 -13.74
C ASN A 44 18.47 -35.46 -13.37
N GLN A 45 18.59 -34.45 -12.50
CA GLN A 45 19.89 -33.95 -12.03
C GLN A 45 20.60 -34.95 -11.11
N LEU A 46 19.86 -35.63 -10.23
CA LEU A 46 20.44 -36.46 -9.17
C LEU A 46 20.57 -37.94 -9.55
N SER A 47 19.74 -38.45 -10.46
CA SER A 47 19.62 -39.89 -10.74
C SER A 47 20.94 -40.61 -11.03
N THR A 48 21.91 -39.94 -11.66
CA THR A 48 23.23 -40.48 -12.00
C THR A 48 24.11 -40.74 -10.78
N GLY A 49 23.86 -40.05 -9.65
CA GLY A 49 24.59 -40.21 -8.39
C GLY A 49 24.10 -41.35 -7.51
N PHE A 50 23.03 -42.04 -7.90
CA PHE A 50 22.41 -43.13 -7.12
C PHE A 50 22.46 -44.44 -7.88
N ARG A 51 22.66 -45.55 -7.15
CA ARG A 51 22.75 -46.89 -7.75
C ARG A 51 21.42 -47.32 -8.35
N LEU A 52 20.32 -47.03 -7.66
CA LEU A 52 18.97 -47.28 -8.12
C LEU A 52 18.16 -45.99 -8.01
N SER A 53 17.37 -45.69 -9.03
CA SER A 53 16.52 -44.51 -9.02
C SER A 53 15.17 -44.80 -9.67
N CYS A 54 14.09 -44.21 -9.13
CA CYS A 54 12.75 -44.41 -9.65
C CYS A 54 11.92 -43.13 -9.54
N PHE A 55 11.25 -42.76 -10.65
CA PHE A 55 10.19 -41.76 -10.67
C PHE A 55 8.84 -42.46 -10.89
N MET A 56 7.92 -42.28 -9.96
CA MET A 56 6.63 -42.95 -9.95
C MET A 56 5.51 -41.97 -9.56
N GLY A 57 4.50 -41.86 -10.43
CA GLY A 57 3.21 -41.30 -10.03
C GLY A 57 2.40 -42.36 -9.28
N THR A 58 1.70 -41.94 -8.22
CA THR A 58 0.80 -42.80 -7.44
C THR A 58 -0.54 -43.03 -8.16
N ILE A 59 -1.19 -44.13 -7.80
CA ILE A 59 -2.53 -44.50 -8.27
C ILE A 59 -3.36 -44.75 -7.01
N ASP A 60 -4.67 -44.54 -7.11
CA ASP A 60 -5.64 -44.84 -6.05
C ASP A 60 -5.51 -46.27 -5.52
N VAL A 61 -5.55 -46.41 -4.19
CA VAL A 61 -5.40 -47.67 -3.47
C VAL A 61 -6.66 -47.91 -2.67
N ASN A 62 -7.39 -48.98 -2.98
CA ASN A 62 -8.71 -49.26 -2.38
C ASN A 62 -8.80 -50.63 -1.70
N ASP A 63 -7.86 -51.53 -1.97
CA ASP A 63 -7.87 -52.92 -1.47
C ASP A 63 -6.45 -53.46 -1.28
N TYR A 64 -6.33 -54.69 -0.77
CA TYR A 64 -5.03 -55.29 -0.48
C TYR A 64 -4.23 -55.61 -1.77
N ASP A 65 -4.92 -56.03 -2.84
CA ASP A 65 -4.28 -56.38 -4.11
C ASP A 65 -3.71 -55.15 -4.83
N SER A 66 -4.38 -53.99 -4.72
CA SER A 66 -3.88 -52.71 -5.23
C SER A 66 -2.63 -52.24 -4.46
N LYS A 67 -2.52 -52.51 -3.15
CA LYS A 67 -1.30 -52.23 -2.37
C LYS A 67 -0.11 -53.06 -2.85
N LEU A 68 -0.32 -54.36 -3.07
CA LEU A 68 0.71 -55.25 -3.64
C LEU A 68 1.11 -54.81 -5.05
N CYS A 69 0.13 -54.42 -5.87
CA CYS A 69 0.38 -53.90 -7.21
C CYS A 69 1.22 -52.61 -7.17
N LEU A 70 0.96 -51.72 -6.21
CA LEU A 70 1.71 -50.47 -6.04
C LEU A 70 3.17 -50.74 -5.68
N GLN A 71 3.45 -51.64 -4.72
CA GLN A 71 4.82 -52.06 -4.42
C GLN A 71 5.48 -52.72 -5.63
N ASN A 72 4.75 -53.57 -6.36
CA ASN A 72 5.29 -54.27 -7.52
C ASN A 72 5.67 -53.29 -8.64
N LYS A 73 4.86 -52.25 -8.84
CA LYS A 73 5.14 -51.20 -9.79
C LYS A 73 6.37 -50.37 -9.42
N LEU A 74 6.59 -50.11 -8.13
CA LEU A 74 7.81 -49.44 -7.66
C LEU A 74 9.04 -50.34 -7.87
N LEU A 75 9.00 -51.58 -7.38
CA LEU A 75 10.13 -52.51 -7.46
C LEU A 75 10.50 -52.87 -8.91
N SER A 76 9.49 -53.13 -9.76
CA SER A 76 9.73 -53.41 -11.18
C SER A 76 10.42 -52.26 -11.91
N LYS A 77 10.08 -51.01 -11.57
CA LYS A 77 10.74 -49.82 -12.13
C LYS A 77 12.14 -49.61 -11.57
N ILE A 78 12.31 -49.72 -10.26
CA ILE A 78 13.60 -49.41 -9.61
C ILE A 78 14.66 -50.48 -9.90
N LEU A 79 14.25 -51.75 -10.07
CA LEU A 79 15.12 -52.88 -10.37
C LEU A 79 15.17 -53.23 -11.87
N ASN A 80 14.39 -52.55 -12.72
CA ASN A 80 14.22 -52.85 -14.15
C ASN A 80 13.80 -54.31 -14.45
N GLN A 81 12.93 -54.89 -13.61
CA GLN A 81 12.41 -56.26 -13.77
C GLN A 81 10.89 -56.26 -13.94
N LYS A 82 10.40 -56.64 -15.13
CA LYS A 82 8.97 -56.48 -15.50
C LYS A 82 8.02 -57.57 -14.94
N ASP A 83 8.56 -58.74 -14.59
CA ASP A 83 7.75 -59.92 -14.20
C ASP A 83 7.93 -60.30 -12.71
N MET A 84 8.19 -59.31 -11.85
CA MET A 84 8.26 -59.55 -10.40
C MET A 84 6.89 -59.93 -9.84
N LYS A 85 6.88 -60.95 -8.98
CA LYS A 85 5.72 -61.33 -8.17
C LYS A 85 6.01 -60.99 -6.72
N ILE A 86 5.24 -60.05 -6.18
CA ILE A 86 5.25 -59.71 -4.76
C ILE A 86 4.11 -60.46 -4.08
N HIS A 87 4.41 -61.10 -2.96
CA HIS A 87 3.44 -61.90 -2.20
C HIS A 87 3.03 -61.26 -0.86
N HIS A 88 3.72 -60.18 -0.44
CA HIS A 88 3.53 -59.51 0.85
C HIS A 88 3.96 -58.04 0.79
N LEU A 89 3.44 -57.22 1.72
CA LEU A 89 3.71 -55.78 1.78
C LEU A 89 5.06 -55.40 2.45
N GLY A 90 5.95 -56.37 2.67
CA GLY A 90 7.31 -56.15 3.18
C GLY A 90 8.40 -56.18 2.11
N ALA A 91 8.03 -56.36 0.84
CA ALA A 91 9.01 -56.58 -0.23
C ALA A 91 9.90 -55.36 -0.51
N ILE A 92 9.42 -54.13 -0.28
CA ILE A 92 10.27 -52.94 -0.47
C ILE A 92 11.43 -52.95 0.53
N GLU A 93 11.16 -53.20 1.82
CA GLU A 93 12.17 -53.30 2.87
C GLU A 93 13.19 -54.39 2.56
N GLU A 94 12.73 -55.61 2.29
CA GLU A 94 13.60 -56.75 2.00
C GLU A 94 14.58 -56.50 0.85
N TRP A 95 14.16 -55.76 -0.18
CA TRP A 95 14.95 -55.58 -1.40
C TRP A 95 15.78 -54.29 -1.38
N LEU A 96 15.37 -53.26 -0.65
CA LEU A 96 16.00 -51.94 -0.67
C LEU A 96 16.74 -51.57 0.63
N HIS A 97 16.62 -52.33 1.72
CA HIS A 97 17.25 -52.03 3.02
C HIS A 97 18.77 -51.75 2.95
N ASN A 98 19.49 -52.37 2.01
CA ASN A 98 20.94 -52.17 1.84
C ASN A 98 21.31 -51.42 0.56
N GLN A 99 20.33 -50.82 -0.12
CA GLN A 99 20.55 -50.12 -1.39
C GLN A 99 20.47 -48.61 -1.18
N ARG A 100 21.45 -47.88 -1.72
CA ARG A 100 21.38 -46.42 -1.82
C ARG A 100 20.48 -46.03 -2.99
N VAL A 101 19.29 -45.52 -2.69
CA VAL A 101 18.24 -45.26 -3.68
C VAL A 101 17.81 -43.79 -3.75
N LEU A 102 17.37 -43.37 -4.94
CA LEU A 102 16.64 -42.11 -5.15
C LEU A 102 15.21 -42.43 -5.61
N ILE A 103 14.21 -42.17 -4.77
CA ILE A 103 12.81 -42.44 -5.09
C ILE A 103 12.04 -41.13 -5.12
N VAL A 104 11.30 -40.89 -6.20
CA VAL A 104 10.36 -39.77 -6.31
C VAL A 104 8.94 -40.34 -6.45
N LEU A 105 8.12 -40.06 -5.45
CA LEU A 105 6.69 -40.38 -5.40
C LEU A 105 5.90 -39.10 -5.74
N ASP A 106 5.29 -39.05 -6.91
CA ASP A 106 4.61 -37.87 -7.44
C ASP A 106 3.09 -37.99 -7.28
N ASP A 107 2.48 -36.90 -6.77
CA ASP A 107 1.04 -36.72 -6.56
C ASP A 107 0.40 -37.70 -5.57
N VAL A 108 1.07 -37.91 -4.43
CA VAL A 108 0.54 -38.71 -3.32
C VAL A 108 -0.65 -38.00 -2.68
N ASP A 109 -1.79 -38.67 -2.60
CA ASP A 109 -3.05 -38.09 -2.14
C ASP A 109 -3.66 -38.77 -0.92
N ASP A 110 -3.08 -39.88 -0.46
CA ASP A 110 -3.47 -40.60 0.75
C ASP A 110 -2.27 -41.09 1.58
N LEU A 111 -2.46 -41.17 2.91
CA LEU A 111 -1.42 -41.63 3.84
C LEU A 111 -1.09 -43.11 3.63
N GLU A 112 -2.08 -43.95 3.34
CA GLU A 112 -1.86 -45.39 3.18
C GLU A 112 -0.98 -45.68 1.96
N GLN A 113 -1.11 -44.90 0.88
CA GLN A 113 -0.21 -45.00 -0.27
C GLN A 113 1.25 -44.76 0.11
N LEU A 114 1.50 -43.73 0.94
CA LEU A 114 2.83 -43.40 1.39
C LEU A 114 3.39 -44.48 2.32
N GLU A 115 2.57 -45.00 3.23
CA GLU A 115 2.96 -46.10 4.12
C GLU A 115 3.27 -47.39 3.36
N VAL A 116 2.52 -47.70 2.29
CA VAL A 116 2.76 -48.87 1.45
C VAL A 116 4.08 -48.76 0.67
N LEU A 117 4.49 -47.55 0.27
CA LEU A 117 5.67 -47.34 -0.57
C LEU A 117 6.94 -47.00 0.23
N ALA A 118 6.80 -46.31 1.35
CA ALA A 118 7.91 -45.79 2.13
C ALA A 118 7.48 -45.60 3.60
N LYS A 119 7.13 -46.69 4.29
CA LYS A 119 6.65 -46.64 5.69
C LYS A 119 7.65 -46.00 6.64
N GLU A 120 8.91 -46.44 6.59
CA GLU A 120 9.97 -46.04 7.52
C GLU A 120 11.28 -45.83 6.76
N SER A 121 12.17 -45.00 7.31
CA SER A 121 13.50 -44.77 6.72
C SER A 121 14.41 -46.00 6.77
N SER A 122 14.15 -46.94 7.69
CA SER A 122 14.82 -48.24 7.83
C SER A 122 14.67 -49.13 6.60
N TRP A 123 13.67 -48.88 5.74
CA TRP A 123 13.45 -49.65 4.51
C TRP A 123 14.51 -49.41 3.43
N PHE A 124 15.37 -48.42 3.60
CA PHE A 124 16.32 -47.98 2.59
C PHE A 124 17.74 -47.94 3.13
N GLY A 125 18.73 -48.20 2.28
CA GLY A 125 20.14 -48.16 2.66
C GLY A 125 20.65 -46.74 2.90
N HIS A 126 21.78 -46.64 3.61
CA HIS A 126 22.46 -45.38 3.89
C HIS A 126 22.65 -44.50 2.63
N GLY A 127 22.47 -43.19 2.83
CA GLY A 127 22.59 -42.18 1.78
C GLY A 127 21.40 -42.13 0.82
N SER A 128 20.27 -42.78 1.12
CA SER A 128 19.06 -42.78 0.29
C SER A 128 18.25 -41.48 0.41
N ARG A 129 17.55 -41.12 -0.66
CA ARG A 129 16.70 -39.91 -0.73
C ARG A 129 15.32 -40.28 -1.29
N ILE A 130 14.29 -40.00 -0.51
CA ILE A 130 12.89 -40.23 -0.89
C ILE A 130 12.20 -38.87 -0.95
N ILE A 131 11.67 -38.51 -2.11
CA ILE A 131 11.01 -37.23 -2.36
C ILE A 131 9.55 -37.52 -2.65
N VAL A 132 8.66 -36.83 -1.94
CA VAL A 132 7.21 -37.05 -2.03
C VAL A 132 6.53 -35.74 -2.42
N SER A 133 5.83 -35.72 -3.55
CA SER A 133 5.06 -34.54 -4.01
C SER A 133 3.57 -34.75 -3.68
N LEU A 134 2.92 -33.73 -3.12
CA LEU A 134 1.51 -33.82 -2.69
C LEU A 134 0.84 -32.46 -2.47
N ASN A 135 -0.48 -32.48 -2.33
CA ASN A 135 -1.31 -31.29 -2.09
C ASN A 135 -1.76 -31.15 -0.61
N ASP A 136 -1.79 -32.25 0.17
CA ASP A 136 -2.28 -32.24 1.56
C ASP A 136 -1.17 -32.35 2.61
N ARG A 137 -0.80 -31.21 3.21
CA ARG A 137 0.26 -31.14 4.22
C ARG A 137 0.03 -32.04 5.44
N LYS A 138 -1.22 -32.44 5.75
CA LYS A 138 -1.49 -33.34 6.89
C LYS A 138 -0.88 -34.72 6.68
N ILE A 139 -0.77 -35.19 5.44
CA ILE A 139 -0.18 -36.50 5.12
C ILE A 139 1.29 -36.55 5.54
N LEU A 140 2.07 -35.51 5.20
CA LEU A 140 3.48 -35.38 5.58
C LEU A 140 3.66 -35.39 7.10
N LYS A 141 2.83 -34.63 7.82
CA LYS A 141 2.88 -34.57 9.28
C LYS A 141 2.48 -35.88 9.95
N ALA A 142 1.47 -36.56 9.42
CA ALA A 142 1.00 -37.84 9.95
C ALA A 142 2.04 -38.95 9.75
N HIS A 143 2.75 -38.93 8.62
CA HIS A 143 3.84 -39.87 8.34
C HIS A 143 5.12 -39.56 9.13
N GLY A 144 5.32 -38.30 9.55
CA GLY A 144 6.49 -37.87 10.32
C GLY A 144 7.59 -37.21 9.48
N ILE A 145 7.28 -36.79 8.25
CA ILE A 145 8.19 -36.04 7.38
C ILE A 145 8.23 -34.57 7.82
N ASN A 146 9.36 -34.17 8.40
CA ASN A 146 9.57 -32.80 8.91
C ASN A 146 10.21 -31.87 7.87
N ASP A 147 11.01 -32.42 6.95
CA ASP A 147 11.65 -31.67 5.87
C ASP A 147 10.63 -31.40 4.75
N ILE A 148 9.94 -30.26 4.83
CA ILE A 148 8.88 -29.86 3.89
C ILE A 148 9.33 -28.62 3.11
N TYR A 149 9.44 -28.78 1.80
CA TYR A 149 9.63 -27.70 0.86
C TYR A 149 8.28 -27.16 0.35
N ASP A 150 7.95 -25.94 0.75
CA ASP A 150 6.79 -25.19 0.28
C ASP A 150 7.14 -24.50 -1.05
N VAL A 151 6.39 -24.81 -2.11
CA VAL A 151 6.66 -24.27 -3.44
C VAL A 151 6.07 -22.87 -3.56
N ASP A 152 6.96 -21.88 -3.55
CA ASP A 152 6.63 -20.48 -3.79
C ASP A 152 6.07 -20.25 -5.21
N PHE A 153 5.20 -19.25 -5.36
CA PHE A 153 4.82 -18.73 -6.68
C PHE A 153 6.01 -18.07 -7.38
N PRO A 154 6.07 -18.13 -8.72
CA PRO A 154 7.10 -17.42 -9.48
C PRO A 154 7.03 -15.91 -9.25
N SER A 155 8.16 -15.23 -9.45
CA SER A 155 8.20 -13.77 -9.46
C SER A 155 7.30 -13.20 -10.56
N GLU A 156 7.03 -11.90 -10.53
CA GLU A 156 6.23 -11.27 -11.59
C GLU A 156 6.91 -11.38 -12.96
N GLU A 157 8.23 -11.21 -12.98
CA GLU A 157 9.07 -11.34 -14.16
C GLU A 157 9.07 -12.79 -14.67
N GLU A 158 9.25 -13.77 -13.79
CA GLU A 158 9.21 -15.19 -14.15
C GLU A 158 7.82 -15.62 -14.65
N ALA A 159 6.76 -15.12 -14.03
CA ALA A 159 5.38 -15.38 -14.46
C ALA A 159 5.11 -14.81 -15.85
N LEU A 160 5.59 -13.59 -16.12
CA LEU A 160 5.51 -12.96 -17.44
C LEU A 160 6.28 -13.78 -18.49
N GLU A 161 7.50 -14.23 -18.16
CA GLU A 161 8.28 -15.08 -19.06
C GLU A 161 7.58 -16.41 -19.36
N ILE A 162 6.96 -17.06 -18.36
CA ILE A 162 6.18 -18.30 -18.56
C ILE A 162 5.02 -18.07 -19.52
N LEU A 163 4.31 -16.94 -19.39
CA LEU A 163 3.23 -16.55 -20.30
C LEU A 163 3.77 -16.32 -21.71
N CYS A 164 4.82 -15.52 -21.85
CA CYS A 164 5.42 -15.16 -23.15
C CYS A 164 5.99 -16.38 -23.89
N LEU A 165 6.62 -17.32 -23.18
CA LEU A 165 7.07 -18.58 -23.78
C LEU A 165 5.92 -19.41 -24.33
N SER A 166 4.73 -19.30 -23.73
CA SER A 166 3.54 -20.03 -24.17
C SER A 166 2.87 -19.32 -25.35
N ALA A 167 2.72 -18.00 -25.25
CA ALA A 167 1.97 -17.16 -26.19
C ALA A 167 2.76 -16.66 -27.41
N PHE A 168 4.06 -16.38 -27.25
CA PHE A 168 4.91 -15.80 -28.30
C PHE A 168 6.11 -16.68 -28.68
N LYS A 169 6.41 -17.74 -27.90
CA LYS A 169 7.63 -18.57 -28.03
C LYS A 169 8.94 -17.79 -27.81
N GLN A 170 8.88 -16.70 -27.06
CA GLN A 170 10.00 -15.86 -26.65
C GLN A 170 9.85 -15.44 -25.18
N ASN A 171 10.91 -14.89 -24.59
CA ASN A 171 10.97 -14.65 -23.14
C ASN A 171 10.30 -13.33 -22.70
N SER A 172 9.98 -12.45 -23.65
CA SER A 172 9.38 -11.14 -23.39
C SER A 172 8.12 -10.94 -24.23
N PRO A 173 7.20 -10.04 -23.82
CA PRO A 173 6.09 -9.64 -24.66
C PRO A 173 6.59 -9.01 -25.97
N GLN A 174 5.77 -9.06 -27.01
CA GLN A 174 5.97 -8.26 -28.22
C GLN A 174 5.54 -6.81 -27.94
N ASP A 175 6.15 -5.85 -28.64
CA ASP A 175 5.84 -4.42 -28.48
C ASP A 175 4.32 -4.18 -28.59
N GLY A 176 3.73 -3.57 -27.56
CA GLY A 176 2.30 -3.26 -27.46
C GLY A 176 1.50 -4.26 -26.61
N PHE A 177 2.04 -5.44 -26.31
CA PHE A 177 1.37 -6.45 -25.49
C PHE A 177 1.69 -6.34 -23.99
N GLU A 178 2.59 -5.44 -23.56
CA GLU A 178 3.08 -5.37 -22.18
C GLU A 178 1.96 -5.21 -21.14
N GLU A 179 1.04 -4.27 -21.35
CA GLU A 179 -0.05 -4.03 -20.40
C GLU A 179 -1.04 -5.19 -20.35
N VAL A 180 -1.39 -5.74 -21.52
CA VAL A 180 -2.33 -6.85 -21.64
C VAL A 180 -1.74 -8.12 -21.03
N ALA A 181 -0.46 -8.41 -21.28
CA ALA A 181 0.25 -9.55 -20.72
C ALA A 181 0.35 -9.48 -19.19
N LYS A 182 0.66 -8.30 -18.62
CA LYS A 182 0.64 -8.10 -17.15
C LYS A 182 -0.73 -8.38 -16.56
N ARG A 183 -1.80 -7.90 -17.22
CA ARG A 183 -3.18 -8.15 -16.77
C ARG A 183 -3.54 -9.65 -16.83
N VAL A 184 -3.05 -10.39 -17.82
CA VAL A 184 -3.20 -11.86 -17.87
C VAL A 184 -2.48 -12.54 -16.72
N VAL A 185 -1.27 -12.09 -16.38
CA VAL A 185 -0.50 -12.64 -15.23
C VAL A 185 -1.24 -12.41 -13.91
N GLU A 186 -1.79 -11.21 -13.72
CA GLU A 186 -2.62 -10.87 -12.56
C GLU A 186 -3.87 -11.76 -12.49
N LEU A 187 -4.56 -11.93 -13.62
CA LEU A 187 -5.75 -12.79 -13.71
C LEU A 187 -5.44 -14.25 -13.36
N CYS A 188 -4.30 -14.75 -13.81
CA CYS A 188 -3.85 -16.12 -13.53
C CYS A 188 -3.22 -16.29 -12.14
N GLY A 189 -3.04 -15.21 -11.37
CA GLY A 189 -2.48 -15.23 -10.02
C GLY A 189 -1.06 -15.79 -9.95
N LYS A 190 -0.30 -15.64 -11.04
CA LYS A 190 1.05 -16.19 -11.20
C LYS A 190 1.12 -17.74 -11.17
N LEU A 191 -0.01 -18.46 -11.28
CA LEU A 191 -0.01 -19.92 -11.33
C LEU A 191 0.56 -20.43 -12.66
N PRO A 192 1.69 -21.18 -12.69
CA PRO A 192 2.34 -21.61 -13.93
C PRO A 192 1.43 -22.39 -14.88
N LEU A 193 0.57 -23.27 -14.36
CA LEU A 193 -0.40 -23.99 -15.19
C LEU A 193 -1.39 -23.03 -15.87
N GLY A 194 -1.93 -22.06 -15.13
CA GLY A 194 -2.86 -21.06 -15.66
C GLY A 194 -2.22 -20.24 -16.77
N LEU A 195 -1.01 -19.71 -16.51
CA LEU A 195 -0.22 -18.93 -17.47
C LEU A 195 0.07 -19.71 -18.76
N ARG A 196 0.41 -21.00 -18.65
CA ARG A 196 0.68 -21.83 -19.83
C ARG A 196 -0.56 -22.12 -20.66
N VAL A 197 -1.68 -22.41 -20.01
CA VAL A 197 -2.94 -22.73 -20.70
C VAL A 197 -3.48 -21.48 -21.40
N VAL A 198 -3.58 -20.37 -20.68
CA VAL A 198 -4.05 -19.08 -21.22
C VAL A 198 -3.08 -18.53 -22.26
N GLY A 199 -1.78 -18.59 -22.01
CA GLY A 199 -0.79 -18.18 -23.02
C GLY A 199 -0.88 -19.02 -24.30
N SER A 200 -1.18 -20.31 -24.19
CA SER A 200 -1.33 -21.16 -25.39
C SER A 200 -2.61 -20.87 -26.18
N SER A 201 -3.69 -20.40 -25.54
CA SER A 201 -4.91 -20.02 -26.25
C SER A 201 -4.75 -18.73 -27.06
N PHE A 202 -3.86 -17.85 -26.61
CA PHE A 202 -3.55 -16.58 -27.27
C PHE A 202 -2.49 -16.67 -28.38
N TYR A 203 -1.96 -17.87 -28.65
CA TYR A 203 -0.87 -18.04 -29.59
C TYR A 203 -1.29 -17.65 -31.01
N GLY A 204 -0.62 -16.63 -31.57
CA GLY A 204 -0.86 -16.14 -32.93
C GLY A 204 -2.02 -15.14 -33.06
N GLU A 205 -2.59 -14.68 -31.95
CA GLU A 205 -3.67 -13.69 -31.93
C GLU A 205 -3.15 -12.26 -31.79
N SER A 206 -3.94 -11.30 -32.25
CA SER A 206 -3.70 -9.86 -32.14
C SER A 206 -4.02 -9.30 -30.75
N GLU A 207 -3.50 -8.11 -30.43
CA GLU A 207 -3.73 -7.46 -29.14
C GLU A 207 -5.22 -7.23 -28.83
N ASP A 208 -6.01 -6.85 -29.83
CA ASP A 208 -7.46 -6.65 -29.68
C ASP A 208 -8.19 -7.97 -29.38
N GLU A 209 -7.76 -9.08 -29.99
CA GLU A 209 -8.29 -10.42 -29.71
C GLU A 209 -7.96 -10.86 -28.28
N TRP A 210 -6.75 -10.59 -27.79
CA TRP A 210 -6.39 -10.85 -26.39
C TRP A 210 -7.31 -10.08 -25.44
N ARG A 211 -7.60 -8.81 -25.73
CA ARG A 211 -8.51 -7.98 -24.90
C ARG A 211 -9.93 -8.54 -24.87
N ILE A 212 -10.44 -9.03 -26.00
CA ILE A 212 -11.76 -9.66 -26.09
C ILE A 212 -11.78 -10.97 -25.29
N GLN A 213 -10.76 -11.82 -25.47
CA GLN A 213 -10.70 -13.11 -24.79
C GLN A 213 -10.44 -12.98 -23.29
N LEU A 214 -9.68 -11.97 -22.85
CA LEU A 214 -9.48 -11.66 -21.44
C LEU A 214 -10.82 -11.51 -20.69
N TYR A 215 -11.81 -10.84 -21.30
CA TYR A 215 -13.16 -10.75 -20.72
C TYR A 215 -13.84 -12.13 -20.61
N GLY A 216 -13.60 -13.02 -21.58
CA GLY A 216 -14.06 -14.40 -21.54
C GLY A 216 -13.43 -15.21 -20.39
N ILE A 217 -12.13 -15.03 -20.13
CA ILE A 217 -11.41 -15.73 -19.05
C ILE A 217 -11.73 -15.13 -17.67
N GLU A 218 -12.01 -13.83 -17.60
CA GLU A 218 -12.53 -13.19 -16.38
C GLU A 218 -13.87 -13.80 -15.93
N THR A 219 -14.67 -14.30 -16.88
CA THR A 219 -16.02 -14.85 -16.64
C THR A 219 -16.07 -16.37 -16.57
N ASN A 220 -15.21 -17.09 -17.30
CA ASN A 220 -15.19 -18.55 -17.33
C ASN A 220 -13.77 -19.11 -17.27
N LEU A 221 -13.60 -20.18 -16.50
CA LEU A 221 -12.33 -20.89 -16.41
C LEU A 221 -12.16 -21.81 -17.64
N ASP A 222 -10.94 -21.89 -18.18
CA ASP A 222 -10.62 -22.89 -19.20
C ASP A 222 -10.77 -24.31 -18.62
N ARG A 223 -11.35 -25.23 -19.41
CA ARG A 223 -11.63 -26.61 -18.97
C ARG A 223 -10.41 -27.37 -18.47
N LYS A 224 -9.22 -27.11 -19.03
CA LYS A 224 -7.97 -27.77 -18.57
C LYS A 224 -7.57 -27.28 -17.19
N ILE A 225 -7.72 -25.97 -16.93
CA ILE A 225 -7.44 -25.39 -15.60
C ILE A 225 -8.49 -25.87 -14.60
N GLU A 226 -9.76 -25.82 -14.99
CA GLU A 226 -10.90 -26.29 -14.20
C GLU A 226 -10.69 -27.73 -13.72
N ASN A 227 -10.35 -28.65 -14.63
CA ASN A 227 -10.15 -30.06 -14.29
C ASN A 227 -9.03 -30.25 -13.26
N VAL A 228 -7.91 -29.52 -13.38
CA VAL A 228 -6.78 -29.68 -12.44
C VAL A 228 -7.12 -29.10 -11.07
N LEU A 229 -7.77 -27.94 -11.02
CA LEU A 229 -8.13 -27.30 -9.76
C LEU A 229 -9.29 -28.00 -9.05
N ARG A 230 -10.23 -28.57 -9.83
CA ARG A 230 -11.44 -29.24 -9.31
C ARG A 230 -11.12 -30.50 -8.49
N VAL A 231 -10.04 -31.23 -8.79
CA VAL A 231 -9.64 -32.43 -8.02
C VAL A 231 -9.54 -32.15 -6.52
N GLY A 232 -8.99 -30.99 -6.14
CA GLY A 232 -8.87 -30.60 -4.73
C GLY A 232 -10.22 -30.30 -4.07
N TYR A 233 -11.17 -29.77 -4.84
CA TYR A 233 -12.52 -29.43 -4.39
C TYR A 233 -13.43 -30.67 -4.25
N ASP A 234 -13.38 -31.59 -5.23
CA ASP A 234 -14.22 -32.79 -5.24
C ASP A 234 -13.91 -33.74 -4.08
N LYS A 235 -12.66 -33.74 -3.59
CA LYS A 235 -12.22 -34.52 -2.44
C LYS A 235 -12.62 -33.92 -1.07
N LEU A 236 -13.27 -32.76 -1.04
CA LEU A 236 -13.75 -32.15 0.19
C LEU A 236 -15.10 -32.76 0.61
N SER A 237 -15.32 -32.88 1.92
CA SER A 237 -16.68 -33.15 2.45
C SER A 237 -17.64 -32.02 2.05
N GLU A 238 -18.93 -32.31 1.92
CA GLU A 238 -19.98 -31.34 1.57
C GLU A 238 -19.94 -30.05 2.42
N ARG A 239 -19.65 -30.15 3.73
CA ARG A 239 -19.51 -28.99 4.62
C ARG A 239 -18.34 -28.10 4.21
N HIS A 240 -17.20 -28.69 3.90
CA HIS A 240 -16.00 -27.96 3.47
C HIS A 240 -16.13 -27.41 2.05
N GLN A 241 -16.83 -28.11 1.16
CA GLN A 241 -17.22 -27.59 -0.16
C GLN A 241 -18.08 -26.34 0.00
N SER A 242 -19.11 -26.40 0.85
CA SER A 242 -19.95 -25.23 1.12
C SER A 242 -19.13 -24.06 1.67
N LEU A 243 -18.21 -24.30 2.62
CA LEU A 243 -17.31 -23.26 3.14
C LEU A 243 -16.41 -22.67 2.04
N PHE A 244 -15.85 -23.51 1.16
CA PHE A 244 -15.06 -23.09 0.01
C PHE A 244 -15.85 -22.12 -0.89
N LEU A 245 -17.12 -22.45 -1.20
CA LEU A 245 -17.99 -21.59 -2.01
C LEU A 245 -18.31 -20.25 -1.31
N HIS A 246 -18.56 -20.26 0.00
CA HIS A 246 -18.76 -19.01 0.77
C HIS A 246 -17.52 -18.10 0.68
N ILE A 247 -16.31 -18.66 0.79
CA ILE A 247 -15.06 -17.90 0.65
C ILE A 247 -14.92 -17.36 -0.77
N ALA A 248 -15.13 -18.19 -1.80
CA ALA A 248 -15.02 -17.80 -3.19
C ALA A 248 -15.98 -16.65 -3.57
N CYS A 249 -17.22 -16.69 -3.08
CA CYS A 249 -18.25 -15.71 -3.44
C CYS A 249 -18.24 -14.44 -2.58
N PHE A 250 -17.95 -14.52 -1.27
CA PHE A 250 -18.15 -13.39 -0.34
C PHE A 250 -16.95 -13.06 0.54
N PHE A 251 -16.12 -14.04 0.91
CA PHE A 251 -15.20 -13.90 2.03
C PHE A 251 -13.71 -14.02 1.70
N ASN A 252 -13.33 -13.95 0.42
CA ASN A 252 -11.93 -13.80 0.04
C ASN A 252 -11.36 -12.48 0.62
N HIS A 253 -10.12 -12.52 1.10
CA HIS A 253 -9.43 -11.41 1.77
C HIS A 253 -10.08 -10.90 3.07
N LYS A 254 -10.87 -11.74 3.75
CA LYS A 254 -11.45 -11.43 5.07
C LYS A 254 -10.69 -12.14 6.19
N SER A 255 -10.75 -11.59 7.40
CA SER A 255 -10.13 -12.23 8.57
C SER A 255 -10.93 -13.46 9.02
N VAL A 256 -10.26 -14.41 9.67
CA VAL A 256 -10.89 -15.63 10.19
C VAL A 256 -12.01 -15.31 11.17
N ASP A 257 -11.80 -14.36 12.08
CA ASP A 257 -12.81 -13.93 13.05
C ASP A 257 -14.06 -13.32 12.39
N TYR A 258 -13.85 -12.61 11.28
CA TYR A 258 -14.94 -12.03 10.50
C TYR A 258 -15.79 -13.13 9.87
N VAL A 259 -15.17 -14.09 9.18
CA VAL A 259 -15.90 -15.20 8.54
C VAL A 259 -16.60 -16.08 9.56
N THR A 260 -15.92 -16.38 10.68
CA THR A 260 -16.50 -17.13 11.80
C THR A 260 -17.71 -16.41 12.36
N THR A 261 -17.64 -15.09 12.54
CA THR A 261 -18.79 -14.29 12.94
C THR A 261 -19.91 -14.41 11.90
N MET A 262 -19.62 -14.21 10.62
CA MET A 262 -20.62 -14.18 9.54
C MET A 262 -21.30 -15.53 9.27
N LEU A 263 -20.67 -16.63 9.67
CA LEU A 263 -21.17 -17.99 9.51
C LEU A 263 -21.51 -18.69 10.84
N ALA A 264 -21.52 -17.96 11.97
CA ALA A 264 -21.81 -18.51 13.30
C ALA A 264 -23.16 -19.25 13.46
N ASP A 265 -24.15 -18.96 12.63
CA ASP A 265 -25.47 -19.61 12.64
C ASP A 265 -25.60 -20.75 11.62
N SER A 266 -24.49 -21.09 10.95
CA SER A 266 -24.42 -22.18 10.00
C SER A 266 -23.90 -23.45 10.68
N THR A 267 -24.17 -24.60 10.08
CA THR A 267 -23.59 -25.89 10.49
C THR A 267 -22.14 -26.07 9.98
N LEU A 268 -21.54 -25.00 9.45
CA LEU A 268 -20.20 -25.01 8.90
C LEU A 268 -19.23 -24.78 10.06
N ASP A 269 -18.50 -25.82 10.43
CA ASP A 269 -17.38 -25.74 11.38
C ASP A 269 -16.25 -24.94 10.71
N VAL A 270 -16.34 -23.61 10.79
CA VAL A 270 -15.47 -22.67 10.04
C VAL A 270 -14.01 -22.88 10.39
N GLU A 271 -13.69 -23.08 11.67
CA GLU A 271 -12.31 -23.19 12.12
C GLU A 271 -11.66 -24.47 11.59
N ASN A 272 -12.31 -25.62 11.77
CA ASN A 272 -11.80 -26.89 11.25
C ASN A 272 -11.82 -26.93 9.72
N GLY A 273 -12.85 -26.33 9.10
CA GLY A 273 -12.96 -26.21 7.66
C GLY A 273 -11.82 -25.41 7.06
N LEU A 274 -11.49 -24.23 7.63
CA LEU A 274 -10.36 -23.42 7.19
C LEU A 274 -9.02 -24.14 7.38
N LYS A 275 -8.82 -24.85 8.50
CA LYS A 275 -7.62 -25.68 8.72
C LYS A 275 -7.50 -26.78 7.65
N THR A 276 -8.62 -27.37 7.23
CA THR A 276 -8.64 -28.41 6.20
C THR A 276 -8.41 -27.85 4.80
N LEU A 277 -9.04 -26.73 4.44
CA LEU A 277 -8.79 -26.05 3.17
C LEU A 277 -7.33 -25.57 3.06
N ALA A 278 -6.75 -25.07 4.15
CA ALA A 278 -5.36 -24.65 4.18
C ALA A 278 -4.37 -25.82 4.07
N ALA A 279 -4.65 -26.95 4.73
CA ALA A 279 -3.84 -28.16 4.60
C ALA A 279 -3.78 -28.67 3.15
N LYS A 280 -4.90 -28.56 2.42
CA LYS A 280 -5.02 -28.94 1.00
C LYS A 280 -4.57 -27.85 0.01
N SER A 281 -3.92 -26.79 0.48
CA SER A 281 -3.47 -25.64 -0.34
C SER A 281 -4.57 -24.94 -1.14
N LEU A 282 -5.84 -25.00 -0.70
CA LEU A 282 -6.97 -24.35 -1.38
C LEU A 282 -7.16 -22.89 -0.93
N VAL A 283 -6.71 -22.58 0.29
CA VAL A 283 -6.68 -21.22 0.84
C VAL A 283 -5.42 -21.06 1.68
N SER A 284 -4.94 -19.83 1.86
CA SER A 284 -3.99 -19.48 2.92
C SER A 284 -4.72 -18.70 4.02
N THR A 285 -4.26 -18.85 5.26
CA THR A 285 -4.89 -18.26 6.45
C THR A 285 -3.90 -17.46 7.31
N ASN A 286 -2.76 -17.06 6.74
CA ASN A 286 -1.75 -16.25 7.42
C ASN A 286 -2.25 -14.81 7.61
N GLY A 287 -2.94 -14.56 8.72
CA GLY A 287 -3.58 -13.28 9.06
C GLY A 287 -4.94 -13.06 8.38
N TRP A 288 -4.99 -13.21 7.06
CA TRP A 288 -6.19 -13.08 6.24
C TRP A 288 -6.45 -14.36 5.46
N ILE A 289 -7.72 -14.65 5.17
CA ILE A 289 -8.07 -15.75 4.27
C ILE A 289 -7.81 -15.29 2.85
N THR A 290 -6.88 -15.94 2.15
CA THR A 290 -6.60 -15.68 0.75
C THR A 290 -6.85 -16.94 -0.07
N MET A 291 -7.77 -16.84 -1.01
CA MET A 291 -8.02 -17.84 -2.04
C MET A 291 -7.41 -17.32 -3.34
N HIS A 292 -6.62 -18.18 -3.99
CA HIS A 292 -6.04 -17.86 -5.29
C HIS A 292 -7.13 -17.52 -6.31
N CYS A 293 -6.92 -16.52 -7.17
CA CYS A 293 -7.94 -16.02 -8.11
C CYS A 293 -8.58 -17.13 -8.97
N LEU A 294 -7.78 -18.06 -9.51
CA LEU A 294 -8.30 -19.20 -10.30
C LEU A 294 -9.14 -20.18 -9.45
N LEU A 295 -8.82 -20.36 -8.16
CA LEU A 295 -9.65 -21.15 -7.24
C LEU A 295 -10.95 -20.41 -6.89
N GLN A 296 -10.88 -19.08 -6.76
CA GLN A 296 -12.07 -18.25 -6.59
C GLN A 296 -12.99 -18.34 -7.81
N GLN A 297 -12.43 -18.29 -9.02
CA GLN A 297 -13.18 -18.49 -10.26
C GLN A 297 -13.79 -19.89 -10.34
N LEU A 298 -13.03 -20.94 -10.01
CA LEU A 298 -13.56 -22.30 -9.91
C LEU A 298 -14.77 -22.36 -8.98
N GLY A 299 -14.67 -21.77 -7.77
CA GLY A 299 -15.79 -21.73 -6.82
C GLY A 299 -17.03 -21.04 -7.39
N ARG A 300 -16.87 -19.92 -8.09
CA ARG A 300 -17.98 -19.22 -8.76
C ARG A 300 -18.58 -20.05 -9.89
N GLN A 301 -17.74 -20.73 -10.69
CA GLN A 301 -18.20 -21.57 -11.78
C GLN A 301 -18.95 -22.81 -11.28
N VAL A 302 -18.50 -23.42 -10.19
CA VAL A 302 -19.22 -24.51 -9.51
C VAL A 302 -20.63 -24.07 -9.10
N VAL A 303 -20.77 -22.83 -8.59
CA VAL A 303 -22.10 -22.27 -8.28
C VAL A 303 -22.94 -22.11 -9.55
N VAL A 304 -22.37 -21.59 -10.64
CA VAL A 304 -23.08 -21.42 -11.92
C VAL A 304 -23.58 -22.76 -12.48
N GLN A 305 -22.84 -23.85 -12.24
CA GLN A 305 -23.20 -25.21 -12.66
C GLN A 305 -24.36 -25.84 -11.85
N GLN A 306 -24.85 -25.22 -10.77
CA GLN A 306 -25.95 -25.74 -9.94
C GLN A 306 -27.34 -25.65 -10.60
N GLY A 307 -27.44 -25.18 -11.85
CA GLY A 307 -28.69 -25.12 -12.63
C GLY A 307 -29.22 -23.71 -12.83
N ASP A 308 -30.55 -23.55 -12.76
CA ASP A 308 -31.22 -22.26 -13.00
C ASP A 308 -30.74 -21.20 -11.98
N PRO A 309 -30.43 -19.96 -12.40
CA PRO A 309 -29.93 -18.90 -11.51
C PRO A 309 -30.71 -18.80 -10.19
N GLY A 310 -32.04 -18.69 -10.25
CA GLY A 310 -32.89 -18.54 -9.06
C GLY A 310 -32.89 -19.72 -8.08
N LYS A 311 -32.31 -20.88 -8.44
CA LYS A 311 -32.20 -22.09 -7.60
C LYS A 311 -30.78 -22.34 -7.06
N ARG A 312 -29.80 -21.52 -7.44
CA ARG A 312 -28.40 -21.66 -7.00
C ARG A 312 -28.22 -21.17 -5.57
N GLN A 313 -27.17 -21.65 -4.91
CA GLN A 313 -26.82 -21.23 -3.56
C GLN A 313 -26.40 -19.75 -3.50
N PHE A 314 -25.63 -19.30 -4.51
CA PHE A 314 -25.18 -17.91 -4.61
C PHE A 314 -25.45 -17.35 -6.01
N LEU A 315 -25.68 -16.05 -6.07
CA LEU A 315 -25.75 -15.31 -7.32
C LEU A 315 -24.59 -14.32 -7.37
N VAL A 316 -23.73 -14.45 -8.38
CA VAL A 316 -22.54 -13.59 -8.58
C VAL A 316 -22.46 -12.95 -9.97
N GLU A 317 -23.23 -13.45 -10.94
CA GLU A 317 -23.23 -12.94 -12.31
C GLU A 317 -24.24 -11.82 -12.51
N ALA A 318 -23.75 -10.68 -12.99
CA ALA A 318 -24.50 -9.43 -13.02
C ALA A 318 -25.80 -9.49 -13.83
N LYS A 319 -25.74 -10.09 -15.04
CA LYS A 319 -26.91 -10.24 -15.91
C LYS A 319 -27.96 -11.16 -15.30
N GLU A 320 -27.52 -12.29 -14.74
CA GLU A 320 -28.43 -13.25 -14.10
C GLU A 320 -29.09 -12.67 -12.85
N ILE A 321 -28.34 -11.93 -12.03
CA ILE A 321 -28.87 -11.26 -10.84
C ILE A 321 -29.98 -10.28 -11.23
N ARG A 322 -29.73 -9.44 -12.24
CA ARG A 322 -30.75 -8.52 -12.77
C ARG A 322 -32.01 -9.28 -13.18
N ASP A 323 -31.87 -10.35 -13.95
CA ASP A 323 -33.03 -11.09 -14.46
C ASP A 323 -33.78 -11.83 -13.34
N VAL A 324 -33.08 -12.35 -12.32
CA VAL A 324 -33.67 -12.98 -11.15
C VAL A 324 -34.45 -11.98 -10.29
N LEU A 325 -33.90 -10.79 -10.07
CA LEU A 325 -34.52 -9.74 -9.27
C LEU A 325 -35.69 -9.06 -10.00
N ALA A 326 -35.62 -8.93 -11.33
CA ALA A 326 -36.69 -8.36 -12.14
C ALA A 326 -37.88 -9.32 -12.29
N ASN A 327 -37.61 -10.62 -12.51
CA ASN A 327 -38.64 -11.62 -12.82
C ASN A 327 -39.10 -12.47 -11.63
N GLU A 328 -38.66 -12.14 -10.41
CA GLU A 328 -39.07 -12.84 -9.17
C GLU A 328 -38.80 -14.36 -9.16
N THR A 329 -37.74 -14.80 -9.86
CA THR A 329 -37.42 -16.23 -10.01
C THR A 329 -36.57 -16.79 -8.87
N GLY A 330 -36.10 -15.95 -7.95
CA GLY A 330 -35.31 -16.36 -6.79
C GLY A 330 -36.11 -17.28 -5.84
N THR A 331 -35.46 -18.32 -5.33
CA THR A 331 -36.07 -19.34 -4.45
C THR A 331 -35.41 -19.39 -3.07
N GLU A 332 -35.88 -20.27 -2.20
CA GLU A 332 -35.29 -20.49 -0.87
C GLU A 332 -33.90 -21.11 -0.89
N SER A 333 -33.44 -21.61 -2.05
CA SER A 333 -32.06 -22.08 -2.21
C SER A 333 -31.02 -20.97 -2.18
N VAL A 334 -31.42 -19.73 -2.51
CA VAL A 334 -30.50 -18.58 -2.59
C VAL A 334 -30.12 -18.12 -1.18
N ILE A 335 -28.84 -18.27 -0.83
CA ILE A 335 -28.24 -17.88 0.45
C ILE A 335 -27.54 -16.53 0.36
N GLY A 336 -26.99 -16.17 -0.81
CA GLY A 336 -26.31 -14.90 -0.99
C GLY A 336 -26.35 -14.34 -2.41
N ILE A 337 -26.40 -13.01 -2.52
CA ILE A 337 -26.30 -12.27 -3.77
C ILE A 337 -25.15 -11.27 -3.66
N SER A 338 -24.16 -11.38 -4.54
CA SER A 338 -23.05 -10.43 -4.65
C SER A 338 -23.07 -9.83 -6.04
N PHE A 339 -23.35 -8.53 -6.12
CA PHE A 339 -23.72 -7.86 -7.35
C PHE A 339 -22.89 -6.59 -7.56
N ASP A 340 -22.09 -6.61 -8.61
CA ASP A 340 -21.40 -5.43 -9.12
C ASP A 340 -22.35 -4.64 -10.02
N ILE A 341 -22.89 -3.53 -9.51
CA ILE A 341 -23.88 -2.72 -10.21
C ILE A 341 -23.26 -2.07 -11.45
N SER A 342 -21.96 -1.77 -11.46
CA SER A 342 -21.29 -1.10 -12.57
C SER A 342 -21.31 -1.91 -13.87
N LYS A 343 -21.52 -3.22 -13.77
CA LYS A 343 -21.53 -4.15 -14.91
C LYS A 343 -22.84 -4.11 -15.70
N ILE A 344 -23.85 -3.38 -15.26
CA ILE A 344 -25.09 -3.20 -16.02
C ILE A 344 -25.52 -1.74 -16.03
N GLU A 345 -26.17 -1.32 -17.12
CA GLU A 345 -26.64 0.06 -17.28
C GLU A 345 -27.83 0.39 -16.38
N THR A 346 -28.77 -0.55 -16.22
CA THR A 346 -29.97 -0.35 -15.42
C THR A 346 -30.32 -1.62 -14.62
N LEU A 347 -30.56 -1.45 -13.32
CA LEU A 347 -31.07 -2.49 -12.44
C LEU A 347 -32.50 -2.16 -12.04
N SER A 348 -33.46 -3.00 -12.43
CA SER A 348 -34.80 -3.00 -11.87
C SER A 348 -34.95 -4.14 -10.86
N ILE A 349 -35.48 -3.84 -9.68
CA ILE A 349 -35.80 -4.84 -8.66
C ILE A 349 -37.31 -4.81 -8.47
N SER A 350 -37.96 -5.97 -8.69
CA SER A 350 -39.40 -6.10 -8.42
C SER A 350 -39.70 -5.90 -6.93
N LYS A 351 -40.86 -5.32 -6.63
CA LYS A 351 -41.42 -5.17 -5.29
C LYS A 351 -41.42 -6.46 -4.47
N ARG A 352 -41.58 -7.62 -5.14
CA ARG A 352 -41.66 -8.95 -4.52
C ARG A 352 -40.42 -9.82 -4.76
N ALA A 353 -39.34 -9.24 -5.30
CA ALA A 353 -38.12 -9.98 -5.67
C ALA A 353 -37.62 -10.92 -4.55
N PHE A 354 -37.63 -10.46 -3.30
CA PHE A 354 -37.11 -11.22 -2.17
C PHE A 354 -38.13 -12.08 -1.42
N ASN A 355 -39.42 -12.08 -1.81
CA ASN A 355 -40.49 -12.76 -1.05
C ASN A 355 -40.28 -14.28 -0.93
N ARG A 356 -39.69 -14.89 -1.97
CA ARG A 356 -39.42 -16.33 -2.04
C ARG A 356 -38.02 -16.71 -1.52
N MET A 357 -37.12 -15.75 -1.35
CA MET A 357 -35.73 -15.96 -0.92
C MET A 357 -35.58 -15.94 0.61
N ARG A 358 -36.27 -16.88 1.28
CA ARG A 358 -36.39 -16.88 2.75
C ARG A 358 -35.08 -17.18 3.49
N ASN A 359 -34.14 -17.87 2.86
CA ASN A 359 -32.84 -18.24 3.43
C ASN A 359 -31.71 -17.27 3.03
N LEU A 360 -32.03 -16.16 2.35
CA LEU A 360 -31.03 -15.18 1.95
C LEU A 360 -30.42 -14.52 3.20
N LYS A 361 -29.10 -14.69 3.36
CA LYS A 361 -28.30 -14.16 4.47
C LYS A 361 -27.36 -13.04 4.04
N PHE A 362 -26.87 -13.06 2.79
CA PHE A 362 -25.86 -12.11 2.33
C PHE A 362 -26.37 -11.33 1.13
N LEU A 363 -26.51 -10.02 1.26
CA LEU A 363 -26.85 -9.13 0.15
C LEU A 363 -25.73 -8.10 0.02
N ASN A 364 -25.02 -8.13 -1.10
CA ASN A 364 -23.86 -7.27 -1.37
C ASN A 364 -23.96 -6.60 -2.74
N PHE A 365 -24.44 -5.36 -2.77
CA PHE A 365 -24.54 -4.52 -3.95
C PHE A 365 -23.49 -3.41 -3.90
N TYR A 366 -22.50 -3.47 -4.80
CA TYR A 366 -21.34 -2.60 -4.79
C TYR A 366 -21.08 -1.94 -6.16
N ASN A 367 -20.24 -0.90 -6.18
CA ASN A 367 -19.81 -0.16 -7.37
C ASN A 367 -20.94 0.32 -8.28
N GLY A 368 -21.83 1.20 -7.80
CA GLY A 368 -22.80 1.85 -8.69
C GLY A 368 -23.99 2.46 -7.98
N SER A 369 -25.00 2.81 -8.76
CA SER A 369 -26.27 3.35 -8.26
C SER A 369 -27.44 2.60 -8.90
N VAL A 370 -28.46 2.29 -8.10
CA VAL A 370 -29.65 1.56 -8.54
C VAL A 370 -30.85 2.50 -8.57
N SER A 371 -31.65 2.44 -9.63
CA SER A 371 -32.99 3.02 -9.66
C SER A 371 -34.02 1.96 -9.29
N LEU A 372 -34.67 2.10 -8.14
CA LEU A 372 -35.80 1.24 -7.79
C LEU A 372 -37.07 1.78 -8.48
N LEU A 373 -37.74 0.94 -9.27
CA LEU A 373 -39.02 1.27 -9.90
C LEU A 373 -40.16 1.27 -8.86
N GLU A 374 -40.15 0.32 -7.93
CA GLU A 374 -41.20 0.15 -6.92
C GLU A 374 -40.64 0.09 -5.49
N ASP A 375 -41.51 0.26 -4.49
CA ASP A 375 -41.16 0.13 -3.09
C ASP A 375 -41.14 -1.35 -2.70
N MET A 376 -39.96 -1.87 -2.33
CA MET A 376 -39.81 -3.27 -1.91
C MET A 376 -40.70 -3.58 -0.71
N GLU A 377 -41.50 -4.66 -0.83
CA GLU A 377 -42.42 -5.08 0.24
C GLU A 377 -41.70 -5.77 1.40
N TYR A 378 -40.57 -6.42 1.13
CA TYR A 378 -39.94 -7.35 2.06
C TYR A 378 -38.44 -7.41 1.85
N LEU A 379 -37.71 -7.50 2.97
CA LEU A 379 -36.31 -7.89 3.02
C LEU A 379 -36.15 -9.04 4.02
N PRO A 380 -35.44 -10.12 3.65
CA PRO A 380 -35.26 -11.30 4.50
C PRO A 380 -34.36 -11.02 5.70
N ARG A 381 -34.20 -12.04 6.56
CA ARG A 381 -33.35 -11.96 7.76
C ARG A 381 -31.87 -12.05 7.38
N LEU A 382 -31.33 -10.91 6.95
CA LEU A 382 -29.96 -10.78 6.49
C LEU A 382 -28.96 -10.78 7.66
N ARG A 383 -27.76 -11.29 7.38
CA ARG A 383 -26.54 -11.14 8.20
C ARG A 383 -25.63 -10.04 7.65
N LEU A 384 -25.55 -9.94 6.33
CA LEU A 384 -24.89 -8.84 5.61
C LEU A 384 -25.92 -8.09 4.76
N LEU A 385 -26.01 -6.79 4.96
CA LEU A 385 -26.67 -5.88 4.02
C LEU A 385 -25.66 -4.80 3.61
N TYR A 386 -25.06 -4.99 2.45
CA TYR A 386 -24.21 -4.00 1.80
C TYR A 386 -24.95 -3.48 0.56
N TRP A 387 -25.34 -2.21 0.59
CA TRP A 387 -26.11 -1.57 -0.47
C TRP A 387 -25.75 -0.09 -0.54
N GLY A 388 -24.65 0.21 -1.25
CA GLY A 388 -24.24 1.59 -1.51
C GLY A 388 -25.23 2.33 -2.42
N SER A 389 -25.31 3.65 -2.28
CA SER A 389 -26.17 4.51 -3.11
C SER A 389 -27.65 4.11 -3.05
N TYR A 390 -28.14 3.71 -1.88
CA TYR A 390 -29.52 3.24 -1.72
C TYR A 390 -30.51 4.36 -2.10
N PRO A 391 -31.44 4.13 -3.03
CA PRO A 391 -32.17 5.22 -3.68
C PRO A 391 -33.38 5.74 -2.87
N ARG A 392 -33.80 5.03 -1.81
CA ARG A 392 -35.00 5.38 -1.03
C ARG A 392 -34.64 6.13 0.25
N LYS A 393 -35.67 6.76 0.82
CA LYS A 393 -35.57 7.58 2.04
C LYS A 393 -35.49 6.76 3.33
N SER A 394 -35.98 5.52 3.32
CA SER A 394 -35.92 4.58 4.46
C SER A 394 -36.01 3.14 3.98
N LEU A 395 -35.60 2.20 4.85
CA LEU A 395 -35.82 0.77 4.62
C LEU A 395 -37.31 0.39 4.79
N PRO A 396 -37.75 -0.74 4.19
CA PRO A 396 -39.11 -1.25 4.35
C PRO A 396 -39.47 -1.50 5.82
N LEU A 397 -40.72 -1.21 6.22
CA LEU A 397 -41.21 -1.44 7.59
C LEU A 397 -41.20 -2.92 8.00
N THR A 398 -41.23 -3.83 7.02
CA THR A 398 -41.20 -5.28 7.20
C THR A 398 -39.80 -5.82 7.49
N PHE A 399 -38.75 -5.00 7.39
CA PHE A 399 -37.38 -5.42 7.60
C PHE A 399 -37.12 -5.85 9.06
N LYS A 400 -36.56 -7.05 9.24
CA LYS A 400 -36.26 -7.64 10.55
C LYS A 400 -34.74 -7.83 10.71
N PRO A 401 -34.05 -6.93 11.43
CA PRO A 401 -32.58 -6.94 11.55
C PRO A 401 -32.04 -7.84 12.67
N GLU A 402 -32.84 -8.78 13.21
CA GLU A 402 -32.47 -9.66 14.33
C GLU A 402 -31.13 -10.40 14.12
N CYS A 403 -30.89 -10.86 12.89
CA CYS A 403 -29.69 -11.62 12.51
C CYS A 403 -28.58 -10.75 11.92
N LEU A 404 -28.79 -9.44 11.79
CA LEU A 404 -27.90 -8.54 11.07
C LEU A 404 -26.60 -8.34 11.85
N VAL A 405 -25.46 -8.60 11.18
CA VAL A 405 -24.12 -8.44 11.74
C VAL A 405 -23.47 -7.16 11.21
N GLU A 406 -23.64 -6.90 9.92
CA GLU A 406 -23.06 -5.74 9.25
C GLU A 406 -24.06 -5.08 8.29
N LEU A 407 -24.12 -3.76 8.40
CA LEU A 407 -24.94 -2.89 7.57
C LEU A 407 -24.04 -1.83 6.92
N TYR A 408 -24.02 -1.80 5.59
CA TYR A 408 -23.42 -0.73 4.80
C TYR A 408 -24.46 -0.15 3.86
N MET A 409 -24.77 1.13 4.02
CA MET A 409 -25.65 1.89 3.15
C MET A 409 -25.09 3.29 2.91
N GLY A 410 -23.79 3.37 2.61
CA GLY A 410 -23.14 4.65 2.32
C GLY A 410 -23.63 5.29 1.02
N PHE A 411 -23.45 6.60 0.87
CA PHE A 411 -23.84 7.40 -0.31
C PHE A 411 -25.35 7.38 -0.62
N SER A 412 -26.19 7.08 0.38
CA SER A 412 -27.61 6.81 0.16
C SER A 412 -28.48 8.07 0.23
N LYS A 413 -29.67 7.99 -0.36
CA LYS A 413 -30.72 9.02 -0.26
C LYS A 413 -31.57 8.90 1.02
N LEU A 414 -31.07 8.17 2.02
CA LEU A 414 -31.76 7.93 3.28
C LEU A 414 -32.01 9.25 4.01
N GLU A 415 -33.24 9.49 4.44
CA GLU A 415 -33.58 10.53 5.41
C GLU A 415 -33.64 9.94 6.83
N LYS A 416 -34.05 8.67 6.94
CA LYS A 416 -34.14 7.88 8.17
C LYS A 416 -33.88 6.41 7.84
N LEU A 417 -33.12 5.69 8.67
CA LEU A 417 -32.80 4.29 8.38
C LEU A 417 -34.04 3.36 8.49
N TRP A 418 -34.68 3.31 9.66
CA TRP A 418 -35.94 2.60 9.92
C TRP A 418 -36.72 3.22 11.08
N GLY A 419 -37.98 2.84 11.23
CA GLY A 419 -38.85 3.23 12.34
C GLY A 419 -38.73 2.29 13.56
N GLY A 420 -39.02 2.83 14.74
CA GLY A 420 -39.09 2.07 16.00
C GLY A 420 -37.74 1.59 16.55
N ILE A 421 -37.80 0.89 17.68
CA ILE A 421 -36.65 0.19 18.28
C ILE A 421 -36.61 -1.21 17.68
N GLN A 422 -35.47 -1.59 17.11
CA GLN A 422 -35.27 -2.88 16.48
C GLN A 422 -34.42 -3.82 17.36
N PRO A 423 -34.63 -5.15 17.32
CA PRO A 423 -33.74 -6.12 17.95
C PRO A 423 -32.43 -6.24 17.14
N LEU A 424 -31.32 -5.71 17.66
CA LEU A 424 -30.02 -5.61 16.96
C LEU A 424 -28.91 -6.38 17.68
N THR A 425 -29.24 -7.52 18.30
CA THR A 425 -28.34 -8.24 19.20
C THR A 425 -27.06 -8.72 18.53
N ASN A 426 -27.08 -8.99 17.23
CA ASN A 426 -25.91 -9.49 16.48
C ASN A 426 -25.11 -8.39 15.77
N LEU A 427 -25.61 -7.16 15.77
CA LEU A 427 -25.06 -6.08 14.95
C LEU A 427 -23.72 -5.60 15.50
N LYS A 428 -22.68 -5.68 14.67
CA LYS A 428 -21.31 -5.26 15.01
C LYS A 428 -20.87 -4.01 14.25
N LYS A 429 -21.38 -3.78 13.04
CA LYS A 429 -20.96 -2.64 12.20
C LYS A 429 -22.14 -1.97 11.50
N ILE A 430 -22.18 -0.64 11.56
CA ILE A 430 -23.07 0.21 10.76
C ILE A 430 -22.22 1.24 10.00
N ASN A 431 -22.43 1.34 8.70
CA ASN A 431 -21.89 2.42 7.88
C ASN A 431 -23.00 3.07 7.06
N LEU A 432 -23.28 4.35 7.35
CA LEU A 432 -24.24 5.22 6.66
C LEU A 432 -23.54 6.43 6.03
N GLY A 433 -22.21 6.40 5.91
CA GLY A 433 -21.43 7.56 5.48
C GLY A 433 -21.85 8.11 4.12
N TYR A 434 -21.70 9.42 3.91
CA TYR A 434 -22.05 10.18 2.73
C TYR A 434 -23.54 10.14 2.38
N SER A 435 -24.40 9.75 3.32
CA SER A 435 -25.85 9.91 3.21
C SER A 435 -26.23 11.34 3.59
N SER A 436 -26.02 12.30 2.68
CA SER A 436 -26.16 13.74 2.93
C SER A 436 -27.56 14.18 3.38
N ASN A 437 -28.59 13.40 3.05
CA ASN A 437 -29.99 13.63 3.44
C ASN A 437 -30.37 13.03 4.80
N LEU A 438 -29.48 12.27 5.45
CA LEU A 438 -29.79 11.57 6.70
C LEU A 438 -29.99 12.59 7.82
N LYS A 439 -31.22 12.67 8.35
CA LYS A 439 -31.60 13.63 9.40
C LYS A 439 -31.55 13.01 10.79
N GLU A 440 -31.92 11.74 10.90
CA GLU A 440 -32.08 11.03 12.16
C GLU A 440 -31.44 9.64 12.09
N ILE A 441 -30.79 9.24 13.19
CA ILE A 441 -30.33 7.86 13.41
C ILE A 441 -31.36 7.16 14.30
N PRO A 442 -31.76 5.90 14.00
CA PRO A 442 -32.69 5.17 14.86
C PRO A 442 -32.09 4.92 16.25
N ASN A 443 -32.95 4.61 17.22
CA ASN A 443 -32.49 4.23 18.55
C ASN A 443 -31.72 2.90 18.48
N LEU A 444 -30.43 2.92 18.85
CA LEU A 444 -29.53 1.77 18.79
C LEU A 444 -29.33 1.09 20.14
N SER A 445 -30.16 1.36 21.15
CA SER A 445 -30.00 0.82 22.53
C SER A 445 -29.94 -0.71 22.60
N LYS A 446 -30.52 -1.42 21.63
CA LYS A 446 -30.49 -2.88 21.54
C LYS A 446 -29.30 -3.43 20.74
N ALA A 447 -28.47 -2.57 20.14
CA ALA A 447 -27.26 -2.94 19.41
C ALA A 447 -26.06 -3.09 20.36
N THR A 448 -26.20 -3.88 21.42
CA THR A 448 -25.22 -3.98 22.52
C THR A 448 -23.87 -4.57 22.09
N ASN A 449 -23.78 -5.14 20.89
CA ASN A 449 -22.56 -5.69 20.29
C ASN A 449 -21.95 -4.80 19.20
N LEU A 450 -22.46 -3.59 19.01
CA LEU A 450 -21.97 -2.65 18.00
C LEU A 450 -20.54 -2.21 18.34
N LYS A 451 -19.61 -2.41 17.40
CA LYS A 451 -18.19 -2.04 17.49
C LYS A 451 -17.84 -0.83 16.64
N THR A 452 -18.46 -0.68 15.47
CA THR A 452 -18.15 0.40 14.53
C THR A 452 -19.41 1.12 14.08
N LEU A 453 -19.41 2.45 14.18
CA LEU A 453 -20.45 3.33 13.64
C LEU A 453 -19.83 4.41 12.74
N THR A 454 -20.19 4.39 11.46
CA THR A 454 -19.76 5.38 10.45
C THR A 454 -20.93 6.21 9.95
N LEU A 455 -20.80 7.52 10.09
CA LEU A 455 -21.72 8.61 9.77
C LEU A 455 -21.00 9.74 9.02
N THR A 456 -19.74 9.54 8.62
CA THR A 456 -18.94 10.54 7.88
C THR A 456 -19.73 11.13 6.73
N GLY A 457 -19.77 12.45 6.54
CA GLY A 457 -20.45 13.12 5.43
C GLY A 457 -21.98 13.12 5.52
N CYS A 458 -22.59 12.79 6.67
CA CYS A 458 -24.03 12.96 6.87
C CYS A 458 -24.36 14.43 7.17
N GLU A 459 -24.34 15.28 6.14
CA GLU A 459 -24.45 16.73 6.27
C GLU A 459 -25.75 17.23 6.92
N SER A 460 -26.85 16.48 6.78
CA SER A 460 -28.14 16.82 7.37
C SER A 460 -28.33 16.40 8.82
N LEU A 461 -27.38 15.62 9.38
CA LEU A 461 -27.49 15.09 10.73
C LEU A 461 -27.27 16.20 11.77
N VAL A 462 -28.26 16.40 12.64
CA VAL A 462 -28.24 17.47 13.66
C VAL A 462 -27.73 16.98 15.01
N GLU A 463 -28.07 15.75 15.38
CA GLU A 463 -27.72 15.15 16.66
C GLU A 463 -27.46 13.65 16.54
N ILE A 464 -26.65 13.12 17.45
CA ILE A 464 -26.42 11.68 17.62
C ILE A 464 -27.25 11.24 18.85
N PRO A 465 -28.21 10.31 18.69
CA PRO A 465 -29.17 9.96 19.74
C PRO A 465 -28.50 9.41 21.01
N SER A 466 -29.09 9.72 22.17
CA SER A 466 -28.61 9.31 23.51
C SER A 466 -28.25 7.83 23.62
N SER A 467 -28.99 6.97 22.93
CA SER A 467 -28.78 5.51 22.91
C SER A 467 -27.38 5.06 22.46
N ILE A 468 -26.70 5.81 21.60
CA ILE A 468 -25.36 5.46 21.09
C ILE A 468 -24.31 5.61 22.19
N TRP A 469 -24.51 6.58 23.08
CA TRP A 469 -23.59 6.89 24.17
C TRP A 469 -23.63 5.86 25.31
N ASN A 470 -24.54 4.87 25.24
CA ASN A 470 -24.60 3.75 26.17
C ASN A 470 -24.02 2.45 25.58
N LEU A 471 -23.45 2.48 24.37
CA LEU A 471 -22.93 1.29 23.67
C LEU A 471 -21.52 0.93 24.16
N GLN A 472 -21.44 0.19 25.26
CA GLN A 472 -20.17 -0.11 25.95
C GLN A 472 -19.12 -0.84 25.09
N LYS A 473 -19.53 -1.54 24.02
CA LYS A 473 -18.63 -2.25 23.09
C LYS A 473 -18.25 -1.45 21.83
N LEU A 474 -18.70 -0.19 21.72
CA LEU A 474 -18.37 0.67 20.58
C LEU A 474 -16.88 1.02 20.64
N GLU A 475 -16.13 0.61 19.62
CA GLU A 475 -14.68 0.79 19.50
C GLU A 475 -14.35 2.00 18.61
N MET A 476 -15.14 2.25 17.56
CA MET A 476 -14.87 3.26 16.54
C MET A 476 -16.12 4.08 16.20
N LEU A 477 -16.01 5.41 16.24
CA LEU A 477 -17.04 6.36 15.84
C LEU A 477 -16.51 7.37 14.81
N TYR A 478 -17.01 7.26 13.57
CA TYR A 478 -16.67 8.17 12.48
C TYR A 478 -17.89 9.04 12.14
N ALA A 479 -17.81 10.35 12.39
CA ALA A 479 -18.85 11.34 12.09
C ALA A 479 -18.25 12.61 11.46
N SER A 480 -17.10 12.51 10.79
CA SER A 480 -16.47 13.65 10.12
C SER A 480 -17.37 14.27 9.05
N GLY A 481 -17.34 15.59 8.87
CA GLY A 481 -18.15 16.28 7.86
C GLY A 481 -19.65 16.33 8.16
N CYS A 482 -20.10 16.00 9.38
CA CYS A 482 -21.48 16.24 9.82
C CYS A 482 -21.67 17.74 10.14
N ILE A 483 -21.78 18.58 9.12
CA ILE A 483 -21.74 20.05 9.26
C ILE A 483 -22.87 20.65 10.11
N LYS A 484 -24.00 19.94 10.28
CA LYS A 484 -25.12 20.38 11.13
C LYS A 484 -25.03 19.89 12.57
N LEU A 485 -24.09 19.01 12.91
CA LEU A 485 -23.92 18.45 14.25
C LEU A 485 -23.46 19.53 15.23
N GLN A 486 -24.22 19.74 16.32
CA GLN A 486 -24.01 20.89 17.22
C GLN A 486 -23.43 20.53 18.59
N VAL A 487 -23.97 19.48 19.23
CA VAL A 487 -23.69 19.16 20.62
C VAL A 487 -23.48 17.67 20.78
N ILE A 488 -22.56 17.32 21.67
CA ILE A 488 -22.37 15.97 22.19
C ILE A 488 -22.81 16.02 23.67
N PRO A 489 -23.61 15.06 24.16
CA PRO A 489 -24.03 15.07 25.56
C PRO A 489 -22.84 14.92 26.52
N THR A 490 -22.97 15.40 27.76
CA THR A 490 -21.95 15.30 28.80
C THR A 490 -22.18 14.07 29.70
N ASN A 491 -21.18 13.71 30.52
CA ASN A 491 -21.23 12.59 31.48
C ASN A 491 -21.43 11.21 30.83
N ILE A 492 -20.66 10.94 29.78
CA ILE A 492 -20.70 9.69 29.03
C ILE A 492 -19.42 8.91 29.30
N ASN A 493 -19.54 7.59 29.40
CA ASN A 493 -18.37 6.72 29.41
C ASN A 493 -18.61 5.49 28.52
N LEU A 494 -18.00 5.50 27.34
CA LEU A 494 -17.97 4.38 26.40
C LEU A 494 -16.72 3.54 26.65
N ALA A 495 -16.86 2.46 27.44
CA ALA A 495 -15.73 1.70 27.96
C ALA A 495 -14.78 1.12 26.89
N SER A 496 -15.24 0.84 25.66
CA SER A 496 -14.38 0.29 24.60
C SER A 496 -13.97 1.31 23.52
N LEU A 497 -14.36 2.59 23.62
CA LEU A 497 -14.15 3.54 22.53
C LEU A 497 -12.68 3.92 22.40
N GLU A 498 -12.06 3.55 21.28
CA GLU A 498 -10.64 3.76 20.99
C GLU A 498 -10.41 4.86 19.94
N GLU A 499 -11.29 5.00 18.96
CA GLU A 499 -11.11 5.95 17.85
C GLU A 499 -12.36 6.78 17.58
N VAL A 500 -12.18 8.11 17.53
CA VAL A 500 -13.25 9.06 17.28
C VAL A 500 -12.82 10.08 16.24
N ASN A 501 -13.60 10.19 15.16
CA ASN A 501 -13.38 11.19 14.13
C ASN A 501 -14.63 12.05 13.92
N MET A 502 -14.56 13.32 14.30
CA MET A 502 -15.58 14.34 14.10
C MET A 502 -15.00 15.57 13.40
N SER A 503 -13.90 15.41 12.65
CA SER A 503 -13.31 16.50 11.88
C SER A 503 -14.31 17.11 10.91
N ASN A 504 -14.23 18.42 10.66
CA ASN A 504 -15.12 19.20 9.79
C ASN A 504 -16.60 19.23 10.25
N CYS A 505 -16.89 18.95 11.52
CA CYS A 505 -18.20 19.28 12.11
C CYS A 505 -18.24 20.78 12.47
N SER A 506 -18.53 21.61 11.48
CA SER A 506 -18.40 23.08 11.55
C SER A 506 -19.34 23.79 12.53
N ARG A 507 -20.32 23.09 13.12
CA ARG A 507 -21.19 23.62 14.19
C ARG A 507 -20.89 23.05 15.57
N LEU A 508 -19.97 22.10 15.69
CA LEU A 508 -19.59 21.49 16.95
C LEU A 508 -18.76 22.49 17.78
N ARG A 509 -19.30 22.93 18.93
CA ARG A 509 -18.70 23.99 19.76
C ARG A 509 -17.92 23.47 20.97
N SER A 510 -18.21 22.26 21.43
CA SER A 510 -17.59 21.65 22.60
C SER A 510 -17.46 20.14 22.39
N PHE A 511 -16.42 19.56 22.97
CA PHE A 511 -16.22 18.12 22.99
C PHE A 511 -16.10 17.65 24.45
N PRO A 512 -17.03 16.82 24.95
CA PRO A 512 -17.03 16.36 26.34
C PRO A 512 -16.07 15.19 26.57
N ASP A 513 -15.87 14.83 27.84
CA ASP A 513 -15.26 13.54 28.16
C ASP A 513 -16.27 12.42 27.87
N ILE A 514 -15.93 11.53 26.93
CA ILE A 514 -16.81 10.45 26.44
C ILE A 514 -16.25 9.05 26.67
N SER A 515 -14.96 8.92 26.97
CA SER A 515 -14.27 7.65 27.20
C SER A 515 -12.84 7.88 27.69
N SER A 516 -12.37 7.07 28.63
CA SER A 516 -10.97 7.05 29.08
C SER A 516 -10.05 6.18 28.20
N ASN A 517 -10.59 5.48 27.20
CA ASN A 517 -9.86 4.53 26.35
C ASN A 517 -9.52 5.05 24.95
N ILE A 518 -9.83 6.32 24.66
CA ILE A 518 -9.56 6.94 23.37
C ILE A 518 -8.05 6.95 23.11
N LYS A 519 -7.64 6.35 21.99
CA LYS A 519 -6.28 6.36 21.45
C LYS A 519 -6.10 7.38 20.35
N ARG A 520 -7.14 7.61 19.54
CA ARG A 520 -7.09 8.52 18.38
C ARG A 520 -8.31 9.43 18.33
N LEU A 521 -8.06 10.73 18.35
CA LEU A 521 -9.10 11.76 18.30
C LEU A 521 -8.86 12.74 17.15
N TYR A 522 -9.85 12.88 16.27
CA TYR A 522 -9.84 13.82 15.15
C TYR A 522 -11.03 14.78 15.28
N VAL A 523 -10.76 16.05 15.57
CA VAL A 523 -11.76 17.12 15.75
C VAL A 523 -11.33 18.42 15.04
N ALA A 524 -10.47 18.31 14.02
CA ALA A 524 -10.05 19.45 13.21
C ALA A 524 -11.23 20.10 12.47
N GLY A 525 -11.14 21.39 12.13
CA GLY A 525 -12.19 22.08 11.38
C GLY A 525 -13.52 22.22 12.11
N THR A 526 -13.52 22.17 13.45
CA THR A 526 -14.69 22.39 14.31
C THR A 526 -14.71 23.82 14.87
N MET A 527 -15.74 24.18 15.64
CA MET A 527 -15.83 25.46 16.36
C MET A 527 -15.39 25.36 17.82
N ILE A 528 -14.66 24.29 18.16
CA ILE A 528 -14.10 24.08 19.50
C ILE A 528 -13.03 25.13 19.76
N LYS A 529 -13.22 25.91 20.82
CA LYS A 529 -12.29 26.99 21.21
C LYS A 529 -11.20 26.53 22.18
N GLU A 530 -11.55 25.57 23.03
CA GLU A 530 -10.71 24.96 24.07
C GLU A 530 -11.32 23.61 24.48
N PHE A 531 -10.49 22.72 25.04
CA PHE A 531 -10.93 21.46 25.65
C PHE A 531 -11.17 21.65 27.15
N PRO A 532 -12.18 20.98 27.75
CA PRO A 532 -12.42 21.04 29.19
C PRO A 532 -11.24 20.49 29.98
N ALA A 533 -10.95 21.10 31.15
CA ALA A 533 -9.86 20.70 32.03
C ALA A 533 -9.95 19.24 32.51
N SER A 534 -11.16 18.67 32.54
CA SER A 534 -11.43 17.27 32.93
C SER A 534 -10.74 16.23 32.02
N ILE A 535 -10.30 16.62 30.83
CA ILE A 535 -9.57 15.74 29.91
C ILE A 535 -8.14 15.43 30.41
N VAL A 536 -7.55 16.35 31.18
CA VAL A 536 -6.20 16.19 31.74
C VAL A 536 -6.28 15.13 32.85
N GLY A 537 -5.73 13.95 32.58
CA GLY A 537 -5.71 12.80 33.51
C GLY A 537 -6.73 11.69 33.21
N HIS A 538 -7.72 11.93 32.34
CA HIS A 538 -8.70 10.90 31.95
C HIS A 538 -8.36 10.20 30.62
N TRP A 539 -7.69 10.91 29.69
CA TRP A 539 -7.31 10.37 28.37
C TRP A 539 -5.86 9.86 28.35
N CYS A 540 -5.47 9.06 29.34
CA CYS A 540 -4.10 8.55 29.49
C CYS A 540 -3.62 7.62 28.36
N ARG A 541 -4.52 7.22 27.45
CA ARG A 541 -4.22 6.36 26.29
C ARG A 541 -4.20 7.12 24.96
N LEU A 542 -4.49 8.42 24.97
CA LEU A 542 -4.58 9.22 23.75
C LEU A 542 -3.18 9.38 23.15
N ASP A 543 -2.97 8.76 22.01
CA ASP A 543 -1.71 8.71 21.26
C ASP A 543 -1.70 9.78 20.15
N PHE A 544 -2.82 9.89 19.41
CA PHE A 544 -2.96 10.80 18.28
C PHE A 544 -4.08 11.81 18.52
N LEU A 545 -3.74 13.11 18.47
CA LEU A 545 -4.69 14.21 18.61
C LEU A 545 -4.61 15.16 17.42
N GLN A 546 -5.69 15.23 16.63
CA GLN A 546 -5.90 16.25 15.62
C GLN A 546 -6.99 17.21 16.07
N ILE A 547 -6.63 18.47 16.32
CA ILE A 547 -7.53 19.52 16.83
C ILE A 547 -7.46 20.81 16.00
N GLY A 548 -6.63 20.82 14.96
CA GLY A 548 -6.38 22.00 14.15
C GLY A 548 -7.63 22.70 13.62
N SER A 549 -7.86 23.97 14.00
CA SER A 549 -8.99 24.77 13.52
C SER A 549 -8.79 26.27 13.71
N ARG A 550 -9.39 27.08 12.82
CA ARG A 550 -9.38 28.56 12.93
C ARG A 550 -10.10 29.08 14.17
N SER A 551 -10.90 28.24 14.82
CA SER A 551 -11.63 28.59 16.04
C SER A 551 -10.83 28.35 17.31
N LEU A 552 -9.79 27.51 17.24
CA LEU A 552 -8.92 27.19 18.37
C LEU A 552 -8.13 28.43 18.77
N LYS A 553 -8.41 28.96 19.98
CA LYS A 553 -7.76 30.18 20.49
C LYS A 553 -6.67 29.89 21.50
N ARG A 554 -6.83 28.83 22.31
CA ARG A 554 -5.93 28.46 23.40
C ARG A 554 -5.75 26.95 23.45
N LEU A 555 -4.53 26.51 23.74
CA LEU A 555 -4.16 25.11 23.89
C LEU A 555 -3.63 24.90 25.33
N THR A 556 -4.51 24.79 26.32
CA THR A 556 -4.12 24.77 27.74
C THR A 556 -4.19 23.39 28.41
N HIS A 557 -4.76 22.38 27.76
CA HIS A 557 -5.11 21.09 28.37
C HIS A 557 -4.92 19.90 27.41
N VAL A 558 -3.68 19.62 27.00
CA VAL A 558 -3.33 18.44 26.18
C VAL A 558 -2.84 17.30 27.07
N PRO A 559 -3.35 16.05 26.93
CA PRO A 559 -2.89 14.92 27.73
C PRO A 559 -1.41 14.58 27.53
N GLU A 560 -0.73 14.14 28.60
CA GLU A 560 0.70 13.76 28.58
C GLU A 560 1.01 12.54 27.72
N SER A 561 0.02 11.69 27.45
CA SER A 561 0.17 10.48 26.62
C SER A 561 0.29 10.78 25.12
N VAL A 562 -0.03 12.01 24.67
CA VAL A 562 -0.08 12.35 23.25
C VAL A 562 1.32 12.28 22.64
N THR A 563 1.45 11.44 21.61
CA THR A 563 2.70 11.31 20.85
C THR A 563 2.66 12.04 19.51
N HIS A 564 1.48 12.21 18.93
CA HIS A 564 1.27 12.92 17.67
C HIS A 564 0.22 14.02 17.84
N LEU A 565 0.63 15.28 17.63
CA LEU A 565 -0.24 16.44 17.73
C LEU A 565 -0.35 17.18 16.38
N ASP A 566 -1.57 17.29 15.87
CA ASP A 566 -1.90 17.97 14.62
C ASP A 566 -2.74 19.22 14.88
N LEU A 567 -2.10 20.38 14.66
CA LEU A 567 -2.64 21.72 14.84
C LEU A 567 -2.90 22.44 13.50
N ARG A 568 -2.97 21.73 12.38
CA ARG A 568 -3.12 22.35 11.06
C ARG A 568 -4.32 23.29 10.96
N ASN A 569 -4.18 24.39 10.22
CA ASN A 569 -5.18 25.45 10.05
C ASN A 569 -5.60 26.14 11.36
N SER A 570 -4.73 26.19 12.38
CA SER A 570 -5.03 26.84 13.65
C SER A 570 -4.70 28.34 13.67
N ASP A 571 -5.57 29.12 14.30
CA ASP A 571 -5.39 30.57 14.52
C ASP A 571 -4.66 30.89 15.84
N ILE A 572 -3.99 29.90 16.43
CA ILE A 572 -3.22 30.06 17.68
C ILE A 572 -2.02 31.00 17.44
N LYS A 573 -1.77 31.87 18.41
CA LYS A 573 -0.65 32.82 18.34
C LYS A 573 0.66 32.24 18.85
N MET A 574 0.58 31.33 19.81
CA MET A 574 1.72 30.70 20.46
C MET A 574 1.32 29.27 20.85
N ILE A 575 2.26 28.34 20.71
CA ILE A 575 2.15 27.01 21.31
C ILE A 575 2.83 27.09 22.68
N PRO A 576 2.11 26.80 23.79
CA PRO A 576 2.67 26.95 25.13
C PRO A 576 3.71 25.88 25.45
N ASP A 577 4.70 26.24 26.28
CA ASP A 577 5.81 25.38 26.70
C ASP A 577 5.34 24.02 27.24
N CYS A 578 4.21 23.97 27.94
CA CYS A 578 3.65 22.73 28.49
C CYS A 578 3.22 21.72 27.42
N VAL A 579 2.92 22.16 26.19
CA VAL A 579 2.55 21.29 25.07
C VAL A 579 3.81 20.77 24.38
N ILE A 580 4.82 21.63 24.20
CA ILE A 580 6.09 21.23 23.59
C ILE A 580 6.89 20.32 24.54
N GLY A 581 6.75 20.54 25.85
CA GLY A 581 7.39 19.75 26.90
C GLY A 581 6.67 18.48 27.32
N LEU A 582 5.67 18.02 26.55
CA LEU A 582 5.04 16.73 26.80
C LEU A 582 6.08 15.59 26.68
N PRO A 583 6.13 14.66 27.65
CA PRO A 583 7.21 13.67 27.75
C PRO A 583 7.18 12.63 26.62
N HIS A 584 6.05 12.46 25.94
CA HIS A 584 5.88 11.44 24.89
C HIS A 584 5.63 12.03 23.50
N LEU A 585 5.63 13.36 23.34
CA LEU A 585 5.36 14.00 22.05
C LEU A 585 6.50 13.74 21.06
N VAL A 586 6.24 12.93 20.04
CA VAL A 586 7.17 12.53 18.99
C VAL A 586 7.01 13.41 17.74
N SER A 587 5.77 13.79 17.41
CA SER A 587 5.46 14.52 16.17
C SER A 587 4.51 15.68 16.38
N LEU A 588 4.86 16.85 15.85
CA LEU A 588 4.06 18.08 15.87
C LEU A 588 3.87 18.63 14.45
N LEU A 589 2.61 18.73 14.01
CA LEU A 589 2.22 19.24 12.68
C LEU A 589 1.50 20.59 12.81
N VAL A 590 2.03 21.61 12.14
CA VAL A 590 1.59 23.01 12.21
C VAL A 590 1.58 23.61 10.79
N GLU A 591 0.55 23.27 10.02
CA GLU A 591 0.37 23.76 8.64
C GLU A 591 -0.64 24.91 8.64
N ASN A 592 -0.47 25.89 7.75
CA ASN A 592 -1.42 27.00 7.56
C ASN A 592 -1.79 27.75 8.85
N CYS A 593 -0.91 27.75 9.86
CA CYS A 593 -1.11 28.46 11.12
C CYS A 593 -0.65 29.92 10.98
N THR A 594 -1.37 30.68 10.17
CA THR A 594 -0.94 32.02 9.71
C THR A 594 -0.77 33.06 10.81
N LYS A 595 -1.33 32.84 12.01
CA LYS A 595 -1.23 33.73 13.19
C LYS A 595 -0.18 33.29 14.21
N LEU A 596 0.42 32.12 14.03
CA LEU A 596 1.44 31.62 14.94
C LEU A 596 2.68 32.51 14.84
N VAL A 597 3.06 33.12 15.96
CA VAL A 597 4.21 34.04 16.05
C VAL A 597 5.44 33.34 16.58
N SER A 598 5.28 32.40 17.51
CA SER A 598 6.41 31.69 18.10
C SER A 598 6.07 30.29 18.58
N ILE A 599 7.11 29.45 18.61
CA ILE A 599 7.12 28.09 19.17
C ILE A 599 8.22 28.08 20.23
N GLN A 600 7.86 28.06 21.51
CA GLN A 600 8.80 28.13 22.62
C GLN A 600 8.58 26.95 23.57
N GLY A 601 9.65 26.35 24.07
CA GLY A 601 9.55 25.29 25.08
C GLY A 601 10.68 24.26 25.03
N HIS A 602 10.85 23.51 26.10
CA HIS A 602 11.81 22.42 26.17
C HIS A 602 11.13 21.12 25.76
N SER A 603 11.58 20.43 24.71
CA SER A 603 10.96 19.16 24.30
C SER A 603 11.90 17.96 24.51
N PRO A 604 11.57 17.04 25.43
CA PRO A 604 12.43 15.90 25.74
C PRO A 604 12.35 14.75 24.71
N SER A 605 11.32 14.72 23.85
CA SER A 605 11.01 13.53 23.03
C SER A 605 10.63 13.82 21.58
N LEU A 606 10.58 15.11 21.17
CA LEU A 606 10.16 15.46 19.81
C LEU A 606 11.18 15.03 18.77
N VAL A 607 10.72 14.20 17.83
CA VAL A 607 11.51 13.63 16.72
C VAL A 607 11.17 14.33 15.40
N THR A 608 9.95 14.86 15.25
CA THR A 608 9.50 15.51 14.03
C THR A 608 8.70 16.77 14.32
N LEU A 609 9.12 17.90 13.73
CA LEU A 609 8.36 19.14 13.70
C LEU A 609 8.16 19.54 12.24
N PHE A 610 6.90 19.64 11.83
CA PHE A 610 6.52 20.10 10.51
C PHE A 610 5.73 21.40 10.63
N ALA A 611 6.27 22.47 10.07
CA ALA A 611 5.61 23.76 9.93
C ALA A 611 5.58 24.17 8.46
N ASP A 612 4.40 24.42 7.91
CA ASP A 612 4.27 24.89 6.54
C ASP A 612 3.27 26.05 6.47
N HIS A 613 3.55 27.05 5.63
CA HIS A 613 2.72 28.25 5.44
C HIS A 613 2.39 29.00 6.75
N CYS A 614 3.30 28.97 7.72
CA CYS A 614 3.21 29.75 8.97
C CYS A 614 3.83 31.14 8.79
N ILE A 615 3.19 31.99 7.99
CA ILE A 615 3.73 33.29 7.53
C ILE A 615 4.03 34.32 8.63
N SER A 616 3.45 34.16 9.82
CA SER A 616 3.71 35.05 10.97
C SER A 616 4.75 34.51 11.94
N LEU A 617 5.26 33.29 11.72
CA LEU A 617 6.20 32.64 12.62
C LEU A 617 7.52 33.41 12.58
N LYS A 618 7.88 34.02 13.71
CA LYS A 618 9.09 34.80 13.89
C LYS A 618 10.17 34.02 14.61
N SER A 619 9.82 33.38 15.73
CA SER A 619 10.80 32.71 16.57
C SER A 619 10.47 31.26 16.89
N VAL A 620 11.50 30.42 16.90
CA VAL A 620 11.44 29.03 17.34
C VAL A 620 12.57 28.83 18.36
N CYS A 621 12.22 28.78 19.64
CA CYS A 621 13.16 28.57 20.73
C CYS A 621 12.80 27.26 21.43
N CYS A 622 13.19 26.14 20.81
CA CYS A 622 13.01 24.82 21.38
C CYS A 622 14.36 24.21 21.71
N SER A 623 14.61 23.74 22.93
CA SER A 623 15.76 22.88 23.22
C SER A 623 15.30 21.43 23.14
N PHE A 624 15.75 20.69 22.13
CA PHE A 624 15.37 19.29 21.93
C PHE A 624 16.44 18.37 22.52
N HIS A 625 16.03 17.42 23.35
CA HIS A 625 16.96 16.46 23.94
C HIS A 625 16.77 15.09 23.27
N GLY A 626 17.61 14.75 22.27
CA GLY A 626 17.55 13.47 21.57
C GLY A 626 17.86 13.57 20.07
N PRO A 627 17.98 12.44 19.34
CA PRO A 627 18.21 12.45 17.90
C PRO A 627 16.91 12.82 17.17
N ILE A 628 16.68 14.13 17.01
CA ILE A 628 15.60 14.63 16.16
C ILE A 628 15.81 14.09 14.74
N SER A 629 14.76 13.58 14.09
CA SER A 629 14.89 13.12 12.71
C SER A 629 14.65 14.24 11.71
N LYS A 630 13.59 15.04 11.89
CA LYS A 630 13.07 15.94 10.86
C LYS A 630 12.56 17.26 11.41
N LEU A 631 13.13 18.38 10.95
CA LEU A 631 12.66 19.74 11.24
C LEU A 631 12.35 20.46 9.93
N MET A 632 11.08 20.56 9.57
CA MET A 632 10.66 21.05 8.26
C MET A 632 9.88 22.35 8.39
N PHE A 633 10.43 23.46 7.89
CA PHE A 633 9.81 24.79 7.88
C PHE A 633 9.65 25.30 6.45
N TYR A 634 8.52 24.95 5.83
CA TYR A 634 8.15 25.44 4.51
C TYR A 634 7.40 26.77 4.63
N ASN A 635 7.67 27.72 3.73
CA ASN A 635 6.96 29.00 3.65
C ASN A 635 6.83 29.81 4.97
N CYS A 636 7.75 29.62 5.93
CA CYS A 636 7.81 30.33 7.21
C CYS A 636 8.67 31.61 7.10
N LEU A 637 8.29 32.51 6.18
CA LEU A 637 9.18 33.56 5.65
C LEU A 637 9.67 34.60 6.69
N LYS A 638 9.01 34.74 7.82
CA LYS A 638 9.36 35.71 8.88
C LYS A 638 10.27 35.14 9.97
N LEU A 639 10.70 33.88 9.84
CA LEU A 639 11.55 33.23 10.82
C LEU A 639 12.88 34.00 10.95
N ASP A 640 13.22 34.40 12.18
CA ASP A 640 14.39 35.22 12.47
C ASP A 640 15.71 34.43 12.36
N LYS A 641 16.80 35.18 12.20
CA LYS A 641 18.14 34.61 12.00
C LYS A 641 18.61 33.80 13.22
N GLU A 642 18.23 34.20 14.43
CA GLU A 642 18.63 33.52 15.65
C GLU A 642 17.96 32.14 15.77
N SER A 643 16.69 32.05 15.42
CA SER A 643 15.90 30.81 15.42
C SER A 643 16.40 29.84 14.36
N LYS A 644 16.68 30.32 13.15
CA LYS A 644 17.27 29.49 12.09
C LYS A 644 18.65 28.98 12.48
N ARG A 645 19.53 29.84 13.03
CA ARG A 645 20.82 29.43 13.59
C ARG A 645 20.65 28.38 14.70
N GLY A 646 19.72 28.59 15.62
CA GLY A 646 19.40 27.64 16.69
C GLY A 646 18.94 26.27 16.18
N ILE A 647 18.02 26.24 15.20
CA ILE A 647 17.54 25.01 14.55
C ILE A 647 18.69 24.27 13.85
N ILE A 648 19.55 25.01 13.16
CA ILE A 648 20.68 24.42 12.45
C ILE A 648 21.73 23.87 13.43
N GLN A 649 22.01 24.59 14.52
CA GLN A 649 23.05 24.28 15.50
C GLN A 649 22.73 23.04 16.35
N GLN A 650 21.46 22.69 16.49
CA GLN A 650 21.04 21.50 17.24
C GLN A 650 21.61 20.21 16.66
N SER A 651 22.54 19.64 17.41
CA SER A 651 23.30 18.44 17.07
C SER A 651 22.41 17.19 17.15
N GLY A 652 22.14 16.56 16.00
CA GLY A 652 21.42 15.28 15.93
C GLY A 652 20.38 15.15 14.81
N ASN A 653 20.06 16.24 14.11
CA ASN A 653 19.04 16.25 13.04
C ASN A 653 19.44 15.42 11.80
N LYS A 654 18.59 14.46 11.38
CA LYS A 654 18.77 13.77 10.07
C LYS A 654 18.46 14.68 8.89
N SER A 655 17.38 15.45 8.94
CA SER A 655 17.04 16.44 7.91
C SER A 655 16.35 17.70 8.45
N ILE A 656 16.68 18.85 7.86
CA ILE A 656 16.19 20.19 8.18
C ILE A 656 15.80 20.88 6.87
N CYS A 657 14.69 21.60 6.85
CA CYS A 657 14.32 22.49 5.76
C CYS A 657 13.94 23.87 6.30
N LEU A 658 14.54 24.94 5.77
CA LEU A 658 14.31 26.32 6.22
C LEU A 658 14.08 27.27 5.02
N PRO A 659 13.33 28.36 5.18
CA PRO A 659 13.13 29.34 4.11
C PRO A 659 14.34 30.28 3.95
N GLY A 660 14.72 30.51 2.69
CA GLY A 660 15.82 31.38 2.28
C GLY A 660 17.21 30.75 2.42
N CYS A 661 18.23 31.53 2.04
CA CYS A 661 19.64 31.12 2.14
C CYS A 661 20.24 31.60 3.47
N GLU A 662 20.71 30.67 4.31
CA GLU A 662 21.47 30.99 5.52
C GLU A 662 22.70 30.09 5.68
N GLU A 663 23.75 30.65 6.26
CA GLU A 663 24.98 29.92 6.58
C GLU A 663 24.75 28.94 7.73
N ALA A 664 24.85 27.66 7.43
CA ALA A 664 24.52 26.61 8.36
C ALA A 664 25.73 26.14 9.20
N TYR A 665 25.77 26.47 10.50
CA TYR A 665 26.82 26.02 11.43
C TYR A 665 26.27 24.97 12.42
N SER A 666 26.88 23.79 12.50
CA SER A 666 26.64 22.77 13.55
C SER A 666 27.87 21.85 13.66
N THR A 667 28.02 21.17 14.81
CA THR A 667 29.27 20.55 15.27
C THR A 667 29.30 19.02 15.31
N PHE A 668 28.22 18.29 14.95
CA PHE A 668 28.24 16.82 14.99
C PHE A 668 27.42 16.12 13.88
N SER A 669 28.12 15.70 12.82
CA SER A 669 27.78 14.58 11.91
C SER A 669 29.02 14.21 11.06
N ARG A 670 29.12 13.03 10.44
CA ARG A 670 30.32 12.63 9.64
C ARG A 670 30.40 13.37 8.30
N PHE A 671 29.26 13.61 7.64
CA PHE A 671 29.12 14.67 6.65
C PHE A 671 27.73 15.34 6.74
N LYS A 672 27.66 16.58 6.29
CA LYS A 672 26.45 17.41 6.22
C LYS A 672 26.33 17.99 4.82
N ALA A 673 25.23 17.72 4.14
CA ALA A 673 24.91 18.31 2.84
C ALA A 673 23.87 19.43 3.02
N CYS A 674 24.10 20.55 2.35
CA CYS A 674 23.23 21.71 2.29
C CYS A 674 22.88 21.96 0.83
N LEU A 675 21.59 21.99 0.51
CA LEU A 675 21.06 22.20 -0.84
C LEU A 675 20.13 23.40 -0.79
N LEU A 676 20.38 24.39 -1.65
CA LEU A 676 19.43 25.45 -1.93
C LEU A 676 18.50 24.95 -3.03
N LEU A 677 17.24 24.75 -2.66
CA LEU A 677 16.21 24.26 -3.56
C LEU A 677 15.43 25.43 -4.14
N SER A 678 15.15 25.36 -5.44
CA SER A 678 14.27 26.32 -6.10
C SER A 678 12.84 26.20 -5.56
N PRO A 679 12.00 27.23 -5.75
CA PRO A 679 10.61 27.17 -5.34
C PRO A 679 9.91 25.93 -5.92
N ILE A 680 9.44 25.03 -5.04
CA ILE A 680 8.79 23.78 -5.43
C ILE A 680 7.44 24.10 -6.07
N LYS A 681 7.31 23.93 -7.39
CA LYS A 681 6.10 24.30 -8.14
C LYS A 681 5.02 23.20 -8.18
N ASN A 682 5.41 21.94 -7.95
CA ASN A 682 4.53 20.77 -8.09
C ASN A 682 4.33 20.03 -6.76
N PHE A 683 3.15 19.39 -6.64
CA PHE A 683 2.69 18.60 -5.49
C PHE A 683 3.29 17.18 -5.38
N ALA A 684 4.22 16.83 -6.25
CA ALA A 684 4.75 15.47 -6.33
C ALA A 684 5.69 15.14 -5.16
N PHE A 685 5.77 13.85 -4.82
CA PHE A 685 6.74 13.33 -3.87
C PHE A 685 8.16 13.57 -4.38
N ASN A 686 8.82 14.59 -3.84
CA ASN A 686 10.17 14.93 -4.26
C ASN A 686 11.17 14.08 -3.50
N LYS A 687 11.98 13.32 -4.22
CA LYS A 687 13.10 12.55 -3.64
C LYS A 687 14.41 13.23 -3.99
N ILE A 688 15.18 13.56 -2.96
CA ILE A 688 16.57 13.96 -3.12
C ILE A 688 17.44 12.74 -2.87
N ASN A 689 18.24 12.38 -3.87
CA ASN A 689 19.25 11.35 -3.74
C ASN A 689 20.62 12.00 -3.63
N CYS A 690 21.41 11.51 -2.69
CA CYS A 690 22.83 11.80 -2.57
C CYS A 690 23.60 10.51 -2.81
N PHE A 691 24.44 10.51 -3.84
CA PHE A 691 25.33 9.40 -4.15
C PHE A 691 26.75 9.78 -3.76
N LEU A 692 27.35 8.97 -2.91
CA LEU A 692 28.78 9.04 -2.62
C LEU A 692 29.51 8.17 -3.63
N ARG A 693 30.41 8.73 -4.42
CA ARG A 693 31.20 7.99 -5.40
C ARG A 693 32.69 8.15 -5.17
N SER A 694 33.46 7.10 -5.40
CA SER A 694 34.92 7.14 -5.49
C SER A 694 35.34 6.46 -6.78
N LYS A 695 36.14 7.16 -7.60
CA LYS A 695 36.57 6.67 -8.93
C LYS A 695 35.42 6.16 -9.82
N GLY A 696 34.25 6.81 -9.73
CA GLY A 696 33.05 6.45 -10.50
C GLY A 696 32.17 5.35 -9.88
N VAL A 697 32.66 4.62 -8.87
CA VAL A 697 31.91 3.57 -8.17
C VAL A 697 31.10 4.17 -7.04
N GLU A 698 29.81 3.81 -6.95
CA GLU A 698 28.91 4.19 -5.85
C GLU A 698 29.32 3.48 -4.56
N ILE A 699 29.72 4.25 -3.54
CA ILE A 699 30.12 3.77 -2.21
C ILE A 699 28.90 3.70 -1.29
N SER A 700 28.03 4.70 -1.37
CA SER A 700 26.80 4.77 -0.58
C SER A 700 25.76 5.67 -1.25
N ARG A 701 24.49 5.44 -0.91
CA ARG A 701 23.35 6.26 -1.35
C ARG A 701 22.51 6.64 -0.14
N THR A 702 22.21 7.93 -0.04
CA THR A 702 21.23 8.45 0.93
C THR A 702 20.07 9.06 0.15
N THR A 703 18.85 8.58 0.39
CA THR A 703 17.64 9.11 -0.23
C THR A 703 16.76 9.76 0.83
N GLU A 704 16.47 11.04 0.67
CA GLU A 704 15.57 11.80 1.54
C GLU A 704 14.33 12.24 0.75
N SER A 705 13.18 12.22 1.42
CA SER A 705 11.89 12.61 0.82
C SER A 705 11.42 13.96 1.37
N ILE A 706 11.00 14.84 0.45
CA ILE A 706 10.51 16.19 0.72
C ILE A 706 9.00 16.23 0.42
N TYR A 707 8.22 16.74 1.37
CA TYR A 707 6.75 16.76 1.30
C TYR A 707 6.22 18.18 1.54
N PRO A 708 5.94 18.99 0.51
CA PRO A 708 5.11 20.18 0.66
C PRO A 708 3.63 19.77 0.65
N PHE A 709 2.85 20.11 1.68
CA PHE A 709 1.46 19.66 1.83
C PHE A 709 0.41 20.67 1.32
N VAL A 710 0.80 21.91 0.99
CA VAL A 710 -0.14 22.99 0.63
C VAL A 710 -0.23 23.26 -0.88
N SER A 711 -1.45 23.65 -1.30
CA SER A 711 -1.89 24.01 -2.65
C SER A 711 -1.34 25.27 -3.30
N GLY A 712 -0.09 25.61 -3.03
CA GLY A 712 0.57 26.79 -3.62
C GLY A 712 2.03 26.62 -4.00
N GLY A 713 2.62 25.44 -3.77
CA GLY A 713 4.07 25.27 -3.91
C GLY A 713 4.87 26.06 -2.86
N SER A 714 6.19 26.07 -2.99
CA SER A 714 7.02 27.00 -2.22
C SER A 714 6.99 28.40 -2.85
N LEU A 715 6.87 29.44 -2.02
CA LEU A 715 6.88 30.84 -2.43
C LEU A 715 8.31 31.43 -2.51
N SER A 716 9.32 30.68 -2.03
CA SER A 716 10.72 31.11 -1.97
C SER A 716 11.67 29.94 -2.17
N GLU A 717 12.96 30.22 -2.29
CA GLU A 717 14.00 29.20 -2.16
C GLU A 717 14.03 28.65 -0.72
N HIS A 718 14.42 27.39 -0.60
CA HIS A 718 14.52 26.69 0.69
C HIS A 718 15.89 26.04 0.85
N LEU A 719 16.50 26.26 2.01
CA LEU A 719 17.70 25.57 2.44
C LEU A 719 17.32 24.20 3.02
N PHE A 720 17.62 23.15 2.28
CA PHE A 720 17.48 21.76 2.73
C PHE A 720 18.83 21.24 3.21
N ILE A 721 18.88 20.73 4.43
CA ILE A 721 20.07 20.21 5.07
C ILE A 721 19.80 18.79 5.49
N PHE A 722 20.71 17.87 5.21
CA PHE A 722 20.62 16.53 5.76
C PHE A 722 22.01 15.97 6.10
N CYS A 723 22.01 14.99 7.00
CA CYS A 723 23.22 14.33 7.50
C CYS A 723 23.22 12.86 7.09
N GLY A 724 24.40 12.34 6.73
CA GLY A 724 24.58 10.94 6.40
C GLY A 724 25.89 10.37 6.95
N ASP A 725 26.00 9.05 6.90
CA ASP A 725 27.24 8.33 7.19
C ASP A 725 28.06 8.14 5.91
N LEU A 726 29.36 8.45 5.96
CA LEU A 726 30.28 8.19 4.84
C LEU A 726 30.40 6.69 4.53
N PHE A 727 30.26 5.84 5.56
CA PHE A 727 30.35 4.38 5.47
C PHE A 727 29.35 3.74 6.44
N PRO A 728 28.21 3.20 5.98
CA PRO A 728 27.31 2.42 6.83
C PRO A 728 27.99 1.13 7.32
N GLU A 729 27.60 0.62 8.49
CA GLU A 729 28.30 -0.51 9.16
C GLU A 729 28.40 -1.78 8.29
N GLU A 730 27.47 -1.95 7.35
CA GLU A 730 27.41 -3.06 6.40
C GLU A 730 28.57 -3.09 5.37
N ASN A 731 29.29 -1.97 5.18
CA ASN A 731 30.34 -1.82 4.16
C ASN A 731 31.76 -1.60 4.73
N ARG A 732 32.04 -1.99 5.98
CA ARG A 732 33.39 -1.86 6.59
C ARG A 732 34.50 -2.67 5.91
N SER A 733 34.19 -3.55 4.95
CA SER A 733 35.17 -4.36 4.21
C SER A 733 35.93 -3.60 3.11
N LEU A 734 35.51 -2.37 2.76
CA LEU A 734 36.18 -1.51 1.78
C LEU A 734 37.22 -0.58 2.43
N MET A 735 38.13 -1.14 3.23
CA MET A 735 39.29 -0.41 3.76
C MET A 735 40.40 -0.33 2.71
N ASP A 736 40.19 0.41 1.62
CA ASP A 736 41.28 0.86 0.73
C ASP A 736 40.91 2.11 -0.09
N VAL A 737 39.94 2.90 0.38
CA VAL A 737 39.60 4.18 -0.25
C VAL A 737 40.53 5.27 0.30
N THR A 738 41.51 5.67 -0.50
CA THR A 738 42.30 6.87 -0.23
C THR A 738 41.38 8.11 -0.29
N PRO A 739 41.31 8.96 0.75
CA PRO A 739 40.34 10.06 0.85
C PRO A 739 40.56 11.22 -0.14
N ASN A 740 41.35 11.02 -1.20
CA ASN A 740 41.77 12.07 -2.13
C ASN A 740 40.82 12.27 -3.33
N GLU A 741 39.80 11.41 -3.53
CA GLU A 741 38.86 11.53 -4.66
C GLU A 741 37.43 11.05 -4.28
N ILE A 742 36.82 11.68 -3.28
CA ILE A 742 35.41 11.44 -2.91
C ILE A 742 34.51 12.47 -3.61
N LEU A 743 33.52 12.00 -4.36
CA LEU A 743 32.52 12.81 -5.07
C LEU A 743 31.14 12.67 -4.42
N PHE A 744 30.41 13.77 -4.31
CA PHE A 744 28.99 13.79 -3.90
C PHE A 744 28.14 14.21 -5.09
N ASP A 745 27.35 13.29 -5.63
CA ASP A 745 26.34 13.60 -6.65
C ASP A 745 24.98 13.80 -5.98
N PHE A 746 24.27 14.86 -6.37
CA PHE A 746 22.91 15.12 -5.92
C PHE A 746 21.94 15.06 -7.09
N SER A 747 20.86 14.30 -6.95
CA SER A 747 19.76 14.31 -7.90
C SER A 747 18.43 14.53 -7.21
N SER A 748 17.49 15.12 -7.94
CA SER A 748 16.15 15.46 -7.45
C SER A 748 15.15 15.15 -8.55
N SER A 749 13.99 14.59 -8.20
CA SER A 749 12.99 14.19 -9.20
C SER A 749 12.35 15.39 -9.90
N ASP A 750 11.84 16.37 -9.15
CA ASP A 750 11.03 17.48 -9.70
C ASP A 750 11.40 18.87 -9.14
N VAL A 751 12.45 18.98 -8.33
CA VAL A 751 12.93 20.26 -7.76
C VAL A 751 14.35 20.56 -8.23
N GLU A 752 14.57 21.76 -8.74
CA GLU A 752 15.89 22.21 -9.16
C GLU A 752 16.76 22.53 -7.95
N ILE A 753 17.96 21.94 -7.91
CA ILE A 753 18.98 22.26 -6.91
C ILE A 753 19.76 23.46 -7.46
N VAL A 754 19.50 24.64 -6.90
CA VAL A 754 20.10 25.92 -7.32
C VAL A 754 21.55 25.99 -6.89
N GLU A 755 21.82 25.61 -5.63
CA GLU A 755 23.18 25.56 -5.08
C GLU A 755 23.31 24.33 -4.17
N CYS A 756 24.53 23.81 -4.04
CA CYS A 756 24.83 22.72 -3.11
C CYS A 756 26.18 22.93 -2.42
N GLY A 757 26.28 22.45 -1.18
CA GLY A 757 27.50 22.48 -0.38
C GLY A 757 27.58 21.27 0.54
N VAL A 758 28.78 20.73 0.74
CA VAL A 758 29.00 19.57 1.63
C VAL A 758 30.12 19.90 2.61
N LYS A 759 29.89 19.60 3.89
CA LYS A 759 30.90 19.68 4.94
C LYS A 759 31.17 18.29 5.50
N ILE A 760 32.44 17.89 5.52
CA ILE A 760 32.90 16.61 6.08
C ILE A 760 33.61 16.88 7.41
N PHE A 761 33.32 16.10 8.44
CA PHE A 761 33.97 16.24 9.74
C PHE A 761 34.94 15.07 9.97
N LEU A 762 36.20 15.39 10.23
CA LEU A 762 37.24 14.42 10.62
C LEU A 762 37.31 14.37 12.16
N SER A 763 37.51 13.19 12.74
CA SER A 763 37.33 12.85 14.15
C SER A 763 38.28 13.53 15.18
N SER A 764 38.97 14.62 14.82
CA SER A 764 39.87 15.37 15.73
C SER A 764 39.43 16.83 15.83
N GLY A 765 38.82 17.21 16.95
CA GLY A 765 38.20 18.53 17.18
C GLY A 765 39.14 19.72 17.13
N ILE A 766 39.37 20.27 15.93
CA ILE A 766 40.00 21.58 15.72
C ILE A 766 39.01 22.47 14.96
N GLU A 767 38.46 23.48 15.65
CA GLU A 767 37.72 24.58 15.04
C GLU A 767 38.68 25.48 14.25
N VAL A 768 38.32 25.83 13.00
CA VAL A 768 39.03 26.82 12.18
C VAL A 768 38.01 27.84 11.68
N GLY A 769 38.30 29.13 11.93
CA GLY A 769 37.38 30.28 11.88
C GLY A 769 36.97 30.86 10.51
N TYR A 770 36.22 31.97 10.59
CA TYR A 770 35.22 32.52 9.64
C TYR A 770 35.72 33.56 8.59
N CYS A 771 34.85 33.89 7.61
CA CYS A 771 34.87 35.15 6.83
C CYS A 771 33.45 35.75 6.66
N GLU A 772 33.31 37.07 6.87
CA GLU A 772 32.11 37.91 6.60
C GLU A 772 32.21 38.67 5.25
N THR A 773 31.08 39.13 4.69
CA THR A 773 31.06 40.21 3.68
C THR A 773 30.19 41.40 4.13
N GLY A 774 30.86 42.47 4.60
CA GLY A 774 30.42 43.86 4.40
C GLY A 774 30.12 44.72 5.65
N GLY A 775 31.12 45.49 6.13
CA GLY A 775 30.91 46.68 6.98
C GLY A 775 32.15 47.17 7.75
N ASN A 776 32.86 48.17 7.21
CA ASN A 776 34.06 48.86 7.74
C ASN A 776 34.31 48.83 9.26
N ARG A 777 35.44 48.24 9.70
CA ARG A 777 36.60 48.93 10.35
C ARG A 777 37.71 47.92 10.74
N ASN A 778 38.95 48.39 10.59
CA ASN A 778 40.23 47.68 10.69
C ASN A 778 40.45 46.81 11.94
N HIS A 779 40.96 45.58 11.77
CA HIS A 779 42.07 45.00 12.53
C HIS A 779 42.71 43.82 11.77
N HIS A 780 44.04 43.83 11.63
CA HIS A 780 44.86 42.81 10.97
C HIS A 780 45.07 41.56 11.85
N ILE A 781 44.84 40.37 11.31
CA ILE A 781 45.55 39.12 11.65
C ILE A 781 45.70 38.29 10.35
N ASP A 782 46.94 38.02 9.94
CA ASP A 782 47.29 37.26 8.74
C ASP A 782 47.13 35.74 8.93
N GLY A 783 46.36 35.11 8.06
CA GLY A 783 46.28 33.66 7.87
C GLY A 783 45.51 33.36 6.59
N GLU A 784 46.20 32.95 5.53
CA GLU A 784 45.60 32.65 4.22
C GLU A 784 44.68 31.42 4.30
N ALA A 785 43.38 31.62 4.03
CA ALA A 785 42.40 30.57 3.80
C ALA A 785 42.12 30.46 2.29
N GLU A 786 42.30 29.27 1.71
CA GLU A 786 41.98 29.02 0.30
C GLU A 786 40.47 28.86 0.10
N ALA A 787 39.88 29.66 -0.80
CA ALA A 787 38.50 29.52 -1.27
C ALA A 787 38.39 28.41 -2.32
N PHE A 788 37.36 27.55 -2.22
CA PHE A 788 37.09 26.48 -3.20
C PHE A 788 36.05 26.92 -4.25
N LYS A 789 36.33 26.63 -5.52
CA LYS A 789 35.54 27.01 -6.70
C LYS A 789 34.67 25.81 -7.14
N VAL A 790 33.36 26.01 -7.27
CA VAL A 790 32.42 25.02 -7.82
C VAL A 790 32.38 25.17 -9.34
N THR A 791 32.49 24.06 -10.08
CA THR A 791 32.25 24.03 -11.54
C THR A 791 31.06 23.13 -11.84
N GLN A 792 30.03 23.70 -12.46
CA GLN A 792 28.86 23.00 -12.99
C GLN A 792 29.26 22.27 -14.29
N VAL A 793 28.89 21.00 -14.43
CA VAL A 793 28.99 20.27 -15.71
C VAL A 793 27.57 20.13 -16.26
N GLU A 794 27.34 20.64 -17.45
CA GLU A 794 26.04 20.58 -18.14
C GLU A 794 25.62 19.12 -18.36
N ASN A 795 24.46 18.73 -17.82
CA ASN A 795 23.52 17.83 -18.49
C ASN A 795 22.17 17.68 -17.77
N SER A 796 21.09 17.94 -18.51
CA SER A 796 19.68 17.62 -18.24
C SER A 796 18.97 18.37 -17.10
N LYS A 797 17.72 18.79 -17.38
CA LYS A 797 16.87 19.66 -16.55
C LYS A 797 16.51 19.10 -15.15
N HIS A 798 16.90 17.87 -14.82
CA HIS A 798 16.54 17.22 -13.55
C HIS A 798 17.70 16.44 -12.88
N THR A 799 18.95 16.60 -13.34
CA THR A 799 20.14 15.95 -12.74
C THR A 799 21.34 16.89 -12.80
N GLY A 800 21.85 17.36 -11.67
CA GLY A 800 23.08 18.17 -11.64
C GLY A 800 24.26 17.35 -11.15
N HIS A 801 25.31 17.21 -11.97
CA HIS A 801 26.59 16.65 -11.53
C HIS A 801 27.48 17.74 -10.93
N TRP A 802 27.93 17.56 -9.70
CA TRP A 802 28.75 18.54 -8.97
C TRP A 802 30.00 17.84 -8.38
N SER A 803 31.21 18.35 -8.66
CA SER A 803 32.48 17.74 -8.21
C SER A 803 33.27 18.65 -7.26
N TRP A 804 33.91 18.04 -6.24
CA TRP A 804 34.81 18.70 -5.28
C TRP A 804 36.20 18.04 -5.34
N LEU A 805 37.28 18.82 -5.49
CA LEU A 805 38.67 18.32 -5.46
C LEU A 805 39.46 18.95 -4.30
N ARG A 806 40.16 18.14 -3.50
CA ARG A 806 41.09 18.61 -2.45
C ARG A 806 42.52 18.13 -2.79
N LYS A 807 43.50 19.05 -2.90
CA LYS A 807 44.94 18.73 -3.01
C LYS A 807 45.69 19.19 -1.76
N LEU A 808 46.07 18.27 -0.88
CA LEU A 808 47.06 18.53 0.19
C LEU A 808 48.47 18.34 -0.39
N ARG A 809 49.31 19.40 -0.40
CA ARG A 809 50.75 19.29 -0.74
C ARG A 809 51.60 19.67 0.49
N LEU A 810 52.18 18.66 1.14
CA LEU A 810 53.33 18.84 2.03
C LEU A 810 54.59 19.02 1.18
N GLY A 811 55.01 20.27 0.95
CA GLY A 811 56.20 20.61 0.17
C GLY A 811 57.47 20.72 1.02
N LYS A 812 58.43 19.81 0.82
CA LYS A 812 59.83 19.98 1.29
C LYS A 812 60.52 21.09 0.48
N LYS A 813 61.15 22.03 1.20
CA LYS A 813 62.00 23.13 0.71
C LYS A 813 63.03 22.72 -0.35
N LYS A 814 63.27 23.60 -1.34
CA LYS A 814 64.63 24.12 -1.63
C LYS A 814 64.65 25.40 -2.51
N MET A 815 65.41 26.37 -1.97
CA MET A 815 66.20 27.47 -2.56
C MET A 815 65.56 28.61 -3.39
N LYS A 816 65.44 29.78 -2.71
CA LYS A 816 66.10 31.10 -2.97
C LYS A 816 66.25 31.54 -4.45
N ASN A 817 65.88 32.75 -4.88
CA ASN A 817 66.44 34.06 -4.48
C ASN A 817 65.75 35.21 -5.28
N ASN A 818 65.54 36.36 -4.62
CA ASN A 818 65.69 37.77 -5.08
C ASN A 818 64.87 38.27 -6.32
N LYS A 819 64.38 39.52 -6.46
CA LYS A 819 64.55 40.83 -5.79
C LYS A 819 63.59 41.85 -6.48
N THR A 820 63.09 42.87 -5.74
CA THR A 820 62.78 44.31 -6.14
C THR A 820 61.85 44.61 -7.34
N GLU A 821 61.11 45.72 -7.53
CA GLU A 821 60.75 46.97 -6.84
C GLU A 821 59.61 47.67 -7.67
N LEU A 822 58.85 48.55 -7.01
CA LEU A 822 58.18 49.82 -7.41
C LEU A 822 57.59 50.16 -8.83
N SER A 823 56.35 50.70 -8.75
CA SER A 823 55.88 52.04 -9.22
C SER A 823 55.16 52.30 -10.57
N SER A 824 54.12 53.15 -10.45
CA SER A 824 53.65 54.24 -11.34
C SER A 824 52.79 53.98 -12.61
N ARG A 825 51.68 54.76 -12.68
CA ARG A 825 50.71 55.04 -13.77
C ARG A 825 51.27 56.08 -14.80
N PRO A 826 50.57 56.58 -15.87
CA PRO A 826 49.43 56.11 -16.70
C PRO A 826 49.54 56.41 -18.26
N VAL A 827 48.45 56.09 -19.01
CA VAL A 827 47.89 56.74 -20.25
C VAL A 827 48.13 56.09 -21.66
N SER A 828 46.98 55.77 -22.33
CA SER A 828 46.62 55.63 -23.78
C SER A 828 47.51 54.81 -24.74
N GLY A 829 47.03 53.98 -25.67
CA GLY A 829 45.69 53.60 -26.13
C GLY A 829 45.79 52.58 -27.29
N PHE A 830 44.74 51.76 -27.44
CA PHE A 830 44.35 50.87 -28.55
C PHE A 830 45.27 49.71 -29.02
N SER A 831 44.92 48.47 -28.65
CA SER A 831 44.27 47.47 -29.53
C SER A 831 43.93 46.15 -28.79
N ASP A 832 42.71 45.65 -29.06
CA ASP A 832 42.24 44.25 -29.13
C ASP A 832 42.33 43.18 -28.00
N LEU A 833 41.17 42.48 -27.89
CA LEU A 833 40.89 41.11 -27.39
C LEU A 833 41.08 40.76 -25.89
N THR A 834 39.99 40.81 -25.10
CA THR A 834 39.17 39.65 -24.65
C THR A 834 38.23 40.07 -23.51
N ARG A 835 36.92 40.00 -23.77
CA ARG A 835 35.83 40.19 -22.81
C ARG A 835 35.64 38.91 -21.98
N GLY A 836 35.73 39.01 -20.66
CA GLY A 836 35.13 38.03 -19.74
C GLY A 836 33.62 38.26 -19.68
N ILE A 837 32.85 37.19 -19.90
CA ILE A 837 31.39 37.19 -19.90
C ILE A 837 30.87 36.82 -18.50
N PHE A 838 30.00 37.68 -17.96
CA PHE A 838 29.02 37.37 -16.92
C PHE A 838 27.70 36.99 -17.58
N ILE A 839 26.93 36.05 -17.01
CA ILE A 839 25.51 35.87 -17.33
C ILE A 839 24.70 35.88 -16.02
N ARG A 840 23.91 36.94 -15.85
CA ARG A 840 22.65 36.94 -15.11
C ARG A 840 21.54 36.69 -16.14
N TYR A 841 20.55 35.87 -15.82
CA TYR A 841 19.34 35.79 -16.62
C TYR A 841 18.42 36.97 -16.30
N GLN A 842 17.95 37.63 -17.36
CA GLN A 842 17.02 38.74 -17.37
C GLN A 842 15.69 38.20 -17.93
N GLU A 843 14.56 38.57 -17.29
CA GLU A 843 13.21 38.24 -17.77
C GLU A 843 12.96 38.76 -19.19
N PRO A 844 12.10 38.11 -20.01
CA PRO A 844 11.65 38.69 -21.26
C PRO A 844 10.66 39.83 -21.02
N GLU A 845 10.96 40.99 -21.62
CA GLU A 845 10.12 42.18 -21.65
C GLU A 845 8.73 41.90 -22.24
N ALA A 846 7.74 42.54 -21.60
CA ALA A 846 6.39 42.72 -22.11
C ALA A 846 6.41 43.52 -23.42
N VAL A 847 5.54 43.14 -24.35
CA VAL A 847 5.14 44.01 -25.47
C VAL A 847 4.19 45.06 -24.92
N GLU A 848 4.61 46.33 -24.89
CA GLU A 848 3.70 47.46 -24.71
C GLU A 848 2.83 47.62 -25.96
N LEU A 849 1.54 47.32 -25.83
CA LEU A 849 0.50 47.87 -26.71
C LEU A 849 0.03 49.19 -26.11
N THR A 850 0.16 50.24 -26.89
CA THR A 850 -0.26 51.61 -26.58
C THR A 850 -1.77 51.68 -26.27
N LYS A 851 -2.10 52.39 -25.18
CA LYS A 851 -3.47 52.80 -24.83
C LYS A 851 -4.07 53.69 -25.92
N ASP A 852 -5.17 53.26 -26.53
CA ASP A 852 -6.47 53.93 -26.45
C ASP A 852 -7.46 53.24 -27.42
N GLU A 853 -8.50 52.59 -26.88
CA GLU A 853 -9.90 52.73 -27.29
C GLU A 853 -10.78 51.79 -26.47
N ARG A 854 -11.92 52.31 -26.01
CA ARG A 854 -12.87 51.62 -25.12
C ARG A 854 -13.57 50.49 -25.89
N ILE A 855 -13.42 49.25 -25.45
CA ILE A 855 -14.28 48.14 -25.90
C ILE A 855 -15.22 47.78 -24.76
N THR A 856 -16.45 48.28 -24.87
CA THR A 856 -17.61 47.88 -24.08
C THR A 856 -18.38 46.82 -24.86
N ASP A 857 -17.99 45.55 -24.78
CA ASP A 857 -18.95 44.45 -25.01
C ASP A 857 -18.48 43.10 -24.45
N LEU A 858 -19.37 42.43 -23.72
CA LEU A 858 -19.07 41.21 -22.95
C LEU A 858 -19.02 39.93 -23.82
N SER A 859 -19.44 40.03 -25.08
CA SER A 859 -19.57 38.91 -26.03
C SER A 859 -18.23 38.46 -26.63
N SER A 860 -17.26 39.37 -26.76
CA SER A 860 -15.97 39.10 -27.43
C SER A 860 -14.97 38.33 -26.54
N LEU A 861 -15.10 38.45 -25.21
CA LEU A 861 -14.24 37.77 -24.22
C LEU A 861 -14.53 36.26 -24.10
N LEU A 862 -15.77 35.83 -24.39
CA LEU A 862 -16.18 34.43 -24.35
C LEU A 862 -15.64 33.62 -25.54
N CYS A 863 -15.43 34.25 -26.70
CA CYS A 863 -14.84 33.59 -27.88
C CYS A 863 -13.35 33.26 -27.70
N ILE A 864 -12.58 34.13 -27.05
CA ILE A 864 -11.12 33.93 -26.85
C ILE A 864 -10.87 32.86 -25.78
N GLY A 865 -11.68 32.83 -24.71
CA GLY A 865 -11.59 31.80 -23.67
C GLY A 865 -11.88 30.38 -24.19
N SER A 866 -12.80 30.25 -25.14
CA SER A 866 -13.22 28.95 -25.70
C SER A 866 -12.16 28.33 -26.62
N LEU A 867 -11.42 29.14 -27.38
CA LEU A 867 -10.33 28.68 -28.25
C LEU A 867 -9.10 28.18 -27.47
N VAL A 868 -8.80 28.79 -26.33
CA VAL A 868 -7.67 28.40 -25.47
C VAL A 868 -7.97 27.06 -24.78
N VAL A 869 -9.21 26.83 -24.32
CA VAL A 869 -9.61 25.57 -23.69
C VAL A 869 -9.61 24.40 -24.69
N CYS A 870 -10.04 24.64 -25.94
CA CYS A 870 -9.98 23.63 -27.00
C CYS A 870 -8.55 23.27 -27.43
N PHE A 871 -7.62 24.22 -27.40
CA PHE A 871 -6.20 23.97 -27.70
C PHE A 871 -5.51 23.17 -26.59
N PHE A 872 -5.87 23.40 -25.32
CA PHE A 872 -5.36 22.60 -24.21
C PHE A 872 -5.94 21.18 -24.16
N LEU A 873 -7.20 21.00 -24.57
CA LEU A 873 -7.82 19.66 -24.64
C LEU A 873 -7.27 18.80 -25.79
N SER A 874 -6.82 19.39 -26.91
CA SER A 874 -6.25 18.64 -28.04
C SER A 874 -4.85 18.09 -27.73
N VAL A 875 -4.07 18.80 -26.92
CA VAL A 875 -2.72 18.40 -26.50
C VAL A 875 -2.76 17.30 -25.43
N PHE A 876 -3.84 17.22 -24.64
CA PHE A 876 -3.94 16.27 -23.52
C PHE A 876 -4.58 14.91 -23.87
N PHE A 877 -5.44 14.82 -24.90
CA PHE A 877 -6.24 13.60 -25.16
C PHE A 877 -5.96 12.88 -26.49
N GLY A 878 -5.06 13.38 -27.35
CA GLY A 878 -4.51 12.60 -28.47
C GLY A 878 -5.52 12.02 -29.49
N GLN A 879 -6.71 12.61 -29.65
CA GLN A 879 -7.68 12.18 -30.66
C GLN A 879 -8.27 13.36 -31.46
N PRO A 880 -8.02 13.46 -32.79
CA PRO A 880 -8.42 14.61 -33.61
C PRO A 880 -9.92 14.66 -33.98
N LEU A 881 -10.68 13.56 -33.84
CA LEU A 881 -12.08 13.49 -34.26
C LEU A 881 -13.08 14.16 -33.29
N VAL A 882 -12.76 14.24 -32.00
CA VAL A 882 -13.65 14.82 -30.97
C VAL A 882 -13.65 16.35 -31.03
N VAL A 883 -12.52 16.95 -31.42
CA VAL A 883 -12.35 18.41 -31.54
C VAL A 883 -13.19 18.98 -32.69
N SER A 884 -13.33 18.25 -33.80
CA SER A 884 -14.14 18.65 -34.95
C SER A 884 -15.65 18.68 -34.65
N VAL A 885 -16.13 17.75 -33.81
CA VAL A 885 -17.54 17.68 -33.40
C VAL A 885 -17.88 18.78 -32.39
N LEU A 886 -16.97 19.08 -31.47
CA LEU A 886 -17.14 20.19 -30.51
C LEU A 886 -17.12 21.57 -31.19
N LEU A 887 -16.27 21.76 -32.20
CA LEU A 887 -16.22 22.98 -33.01
C LEU A 887 -17.52 23.18 -33.82
N LEU A 888 -18.08 22.11 -34.39
CA LEU A 888 -19.38 22.16 -35.09
C LEU A 888 -20.54 22.50 -34.16
N PHE A 889 -20.56 21.95 -32.93
CA PHE A 889 -21.59 22.26 -31.93
C PHE A 889 -21.49 23.70 -31.42
N SER A 890 -20.28 24.24 -31.23
CA SER A 890 -20.10 25.65 -30.84
C SER A 890 -20.51 26.62 -31.94
N CYS A 891 -20.26 26.30 -33.21
CA CYS A 891 -20.73 27.12 -34.34
C CYS A 891 -22.25 27.08 -34.49
N PHE A 892 -22.89 25.93 -34.21
CA PHE A 892 -24.36 25.80 -34.27
C PHE A 892 -25.07 26.58 -33.15
N PHE A 893 -24.45 26.68 -31.97
CA PHE A 893 -24.99 27.46 -30.85
C PHE A 893 -24.89 28.97 -31.06
N LEU A 894 -23.87 29.44 -31.77
CA LEU A 894 -23.67 30.85 -32.14
C LEU A 894 -24.60 31.34 -33.26
N GLN A 895 -25.24 30.43 -34.00
CA GLN A 895 -26.17 30.77 -35.09
C GLN A 895 -27.65 30.77 -34.64
N MET A 896 -27.92 30.36 -33.39
CA MET A 896 -29.24 30.28 -32.76
C MET A 896 -29.48 31.37 -31.69
N GLN A 897 -28.48 32.20 -31.39
CA GLN A 897 -28.58 33.48 -30.66
C GLN A 897 -28.49 34.63 -31.64
#